data_AF-A0A0G8CG59-F1
#
_entry.id   AF-A0A0G8CG59-F1
#
_cell.length_a   1.000
_cell.length_b   1.000
_cell.length_c   1.000
_cell.angle_alpha   90.00
_cell.angle_beta   90.00
_cell.angle_gamma   90.00
#
_symmetry.space_group_name_H-M   'P 1'
#
loop_
_entity.id
_entity.type
_entity.pdbx_description
1 polymer ?
#
loop_
_entity_poly.entity_id
_entity_poly.type
_entity_poly.pdbx_seq_one_letter_code
_entity_poly.pdbx_strand_id
1 'polypeptide(L)'
;MPQENEHVKPNKQIIIIPGIMGSKLKEQQLTIWIPHIKSTFSREFNLHEKLKLKQKKNHFDASTGILGPFYGRLKSVLQDYAKHVDEFFYDWRLGNQYHLERLKKLIKTDVDEVIIVAHSMGGLIAKACLNEFASEGLNQKISKVITMGTPWAGAPTAYKALKHGAGIPTDWFPVMMSAEKTKDLARTFESVYQLLPNINYYQEYDEECKLAFTEYNGKSIKSWEDIYSDIYKPLLKDKDFDFVEGFNHFQNLIKGDMNVEHHEIIGYGKGTYCSFKRDKKEKTKAIFGDGDGTVPLTSAKSESSIKYYVDRGHQFLPNDSVVLDIVKCIVHGEDPKQTDDFLVYKKFLDDYTSDFNAKVIKVACPVLVTLSDENNDILYGSTERFLNEEDLIGEHLEREDIDITYLDDTMYILLPYKNDQELKQKKLDKIQIEAYDEGATSITIEEYKDGKITEINSFDSFIIDQNKTAEFTIPVDSSESRLVIKENETVDIRKPKNVKKVNVDELKLPETKISIQSDKQRKINDKMYTYVVGGEVLLSVNNILEGTYPVTDTYYSINDGKFNLIFTNDLVKLKLNEGKNVLNVFSTDSAGNAEATKTYTLYYVKNVIPKIVMRFYPKSYKLEYEQINQEMYKDLKLNPPKVSFSVEPKDGMTESLQMVSYREIERNIKIEYANIFNDKEILESKIDEKLMLSILGAQGTEEDLNKILKDIGIREPFDVRITKKDEKGTPKTIQTKYIRKAKEIIINHEIFFIEIVRDSSHAVSFQNLSEDIKIDEINQHVFKFKVLDENVEIKNLTIQSEINMIFKNGEKVTIPLVNHFDTKDDNYHVLLNVKDLKKHLNHFWNKDALSKIDLIIEEIVKGKNKLLRVQPITIR
;
A
#
# COMPACT_ATOMS: atom_id res chain seq x y z
N MET A 1 49.88 -1.04 -66.72
CA MET A 1 48.78 -0.61 -65.83
C MET A 1 47.54 -1.38 -66.25
N PRO A 2 47.09 -2.40 -65.51
CA PRO A 2 45.75 -2.93 -65.70
C PRO A 2 44.75 -1.95 -65.08
N GLN A 3 43.66 -1.67 -65.79
CA GLN A 3 42.53 -0.90 -65.29
C GLN A 3 41.91 -1.63 -64.10
N GLU A 4 41.79 -0.96 -62.96
CA GLU A 4 40.93 -1.38 -61.86
C GLU A 4 39.49 -1.42 -62.41
N ASN A 5 38.95 -2.62 -62.58
CA ASN A 5 37.51 -2.79 -62.73
C ASN A 5 36.87 -2.31 -61.43
N GLU A 6 36.24 -1.13 -61.45
CA GLU A 6 35.30 -0.73 -60.40
C GLU A 6 34.25 -1.84 -60.28
N HIS A 7 34.26 -2.58 -59.18
CA HIS A 7 33.19 -3.50 -58.82
C HIS A 7 31.89 -2.68 -58.70
N VAL A 8 31.07 -2.69 -59.75
CA VAL A 8 29.76 -2.05 -59.74
C VAL A 8 28.90 -2.77 -58.70
N LYS A 9 28.58 -2.10 -57.60
CA LYS A 9 27.75 -2.66 -56.53
C LYS A 9 26.34 -3.01 -57.06
N PRO A 10 25.73 -4.11 -56.59
CA PRO A 10 24.36 -4.47 -56.98
C PRO A 10 23.37 -3.31 -56.73
N ASN A 11 22.41 -3.09 -57.63
CA ASN A 11 21.36 -2.07 -57.50
C ASN A 11 20.30 -2.46 -56.46
N LYS A 12 20.74 -2.66 -55.22
CA LYS A 12 19.95 -3.09 -54.07
C LYS A 12 19.96 -2.00 -52.99
N GLN A 13 18.90 -1.99 -52.18
CA GLN A 13 18.86 -1.27 -50.91
C GLN A 13 18.84 -2.27 -49.76
N ILE A 14 19.67 -2.04 -48.75
CA ILE A 14 19.60 -2.74 -47.47
C ILE A 14 19.26 -1.72 -46.39
N ILE A 15 18.21 -1.98 -45.61
CA ILE A 15 17.77 -1.11 -44.52
C ILE A 15 18.08 -1.78 -43.19
N ILE A 16 18.89 -1.13 -42.36
CA ILE A 16 19.23 -1.61 -41.02
C ILE A 16 18.27 -1.00 -40.01
N ILE A 17 17.54 -1.84 -39.28
CA ILE A 17 16.60 -1.43 -38.23
C ILE A 17 17.14 -1.90 -36.87
N PRO A 18 17.58 -0.98 -35.98
CA PRO A 18 18.09 -1.35 -34.66
C PRO A 18 16.95 -1.76 -33.71
N GLY A 19 17.33 -2.44 -32.63
CA GLY A 19 16.44 -2.74 -31.50
C GLY A 19 16.10 -1.51 -30.65
N ILE A 20 15.32 -1.75 -29.59
CA ILE A 20 15.05 -0.74 -28.56
C ILE A 20 16.37 -0.18 -28.03
N MET A 21 16.46 1.14 -27.85
CA MET A 21 17.67 1.83 -27.41
C MET A 21 18.87 1.77 -28.38
N GLY A 22 18.71 1.17 -29.57
CA GLY A 22 19.77 1.10 -30.59
C GLY A 22 19.94 2.36 -31.46
N SER A 23 19.13 3.40 -31.24
CA SER A 23 19.24 4.71 -31.91
C SER A 23 19.64 5.81 -30.93
N LYS A 24 20.53 6.72 -31.35
CA LYS A 24 20.94 7.93 -30.60
C LYS A 24 19.77 8.91 -30.49
N LEU A 25 19.56 9.51 -29.32
CA LEU A 25 18.56 10.55 -29.08
C LEU A 25 19.20 11.91 -28.74
N LYS A 26 18.63 12.97 -29.29
CA LYS A 26 18.99 14.36 -28.98
C LYS A 26 17.78 15.20 -28.61
N GLU A 27 17.95 16.06 -27.60
CA GLU A 27 17.05 17.18 -27.32
C GLU A 27 17.72 18.46 -27.84
N GLN A 28 17.19 19.03 -28.92
CA GLN A 28 17.85 20.11 -29.67
C GLN A 28 19.26 19.69 -30.15
N GLN A 29 20.33 20.25 -29.60
CA GLN A 29 21.72 19.89 -29.92
C GLN A 29 22.35 18.93 -28.88
N LEU A 30 21.67 18.70 -27.75
CA LEU A 30 22.19 17.91 -26.65
C LEU A 30 21.90 16.43 -26.86
N THR A 31 22.93 15.58 -26.90
CA THR A 31 22.77 14.13 -26.87
C THR A 31 22.29 13.69 -25.50
N ILE A 32 21.07 13.15 -25.45
CA ILE A 32 20.48 12.56 -24.24
C ILE A 32 20.65 11.04 -24.22
N TRP A 33 20.98 10.43 -25.37
CA TRP A 33 21.32 9.01 -25.47
C TRP A 33 22.28 8.80 -26.64
N ILE A 34 23.54 8.40 -26.48
CA ILE A 34 24.37 8.08 -25.30
C ILE A 34 25.02 9.37 -24.76
N PRO A 35 24.82 9.78 -23.50
CA PRO A 35 25.38 11.03 -22.97
C PRO A 35 26.90 10.94 -22.76
N HIS A 36 27.59 12.09 -22.74
CA HIS A 36 29.02 12.14 -22.44
C HIS A 36 29.29 11.66 -21.01
N ILE A 37 30.26 10.76 -20.82
CA ILE A 37 30.65 10.19 -19.51
C ILE A 37 30.83 11.27 -18.43
N LYS A 38 31.51 12.39 -18.74
CA LYS A 38 31.70 13.51 -17.79
C LYS A 38 30.39 14.19 -17.35
N SER A 39 29.35 14.18 -18.18
CA SER A 39 28.02 14.72 -17.83
C SER A 39 27.25 13.77 -16.91
N THR A 40 27.44 12.46 -17.07
CA THR A 40 26.78 11.41 -16.28
C THR A 40 27.18 11.42 -14.81
N PHE A 41 28.40 11.87 -14.49
CA PHE A 41 28.90 12.03 -13.12
C PHE A 41 28.57 13.39 -12.48
N SER A 42 28.04 14.35 -13.24
CA SER A 42 27.69 15.66 -12.70
C SER A 42 26.33 15.60 -12.00
N ARG A 43 26.30 15.95 -10.71
CA ARG A 43 25.08 16.03 -9.88
C ARG A 43 24.02 16.98 -10.46
N GLU A 44 24.43 17.90 -11.35
CA GLU A 44 23.58 18.89 -12.02
C GLU A 44 22.91 18.37 -13.30
N PHE A 45 23.46 17.35 -13.96
CA PHE A 45 22.89 16.80 -15.21
C PHE A 45 21.88 15.70 -14.90
N ASN A 46 20.61 16.09 -14.74
CA ASN A 46 19.52 15.15 -14.48
C ASN A 46 19.09 14.42 -15.79
N LEU A 47 19.94 13.50 -16.24
CA LEU A 47 19.72 12.67 -17.43
C LEU A 47 18.38 11.92 -17.39
N HIS A 48 18.04 11.39 -16.22
CA HIS A 48 16.76 10.72 -15.96
C HIS A 48 15.57 11.60 -16.36
N GLU A 49 15.50 12.85 -15.90
CA GLU A 49 14.40 13.75 -16.25
C GLU A 49 14.39 14.20 -17.72
N LYS A 50 15.53 14.15 -18.41
CA LYS A 50 15.64 14.45 -19.86
C LYS A 50 15.22 13.29 -20.75
N LEU A 51 15.44 12.05 -20.30
CA LEU A 51 15.03 10.85 -21.04
C LEU A 51 13.53 10.58 -20.95
N LYS A 52 12.87 10.98 -19.86
CA LYS A 52 11.42 10.87 -19.68
C LYS A 52 10.66 11.54 -20.83
N LEU A 53 9.71 10.81 -21.42
CA LEU A 53 8.77 11.38 -22.38
C LEU A 53 7.73 12.25 -21.64
N LYS A 54 7.63 13.53 -22.01
CA LYS A 54 6.62 14.46 -21.49
C LYS A 54 5.50 14.61 -22.51
N GLN A 55 4.31 14.11 -22.21
CA GLN A 55 3.16 14.03 -23.14
C GLN A 55 2.65 15.37 -23.71
N LYS A 56 3.12 16.53 -23.23
CA LYS A 56 2.50 17.84 -23.54
C LYS A 56 3.03 18.58 -24.79
N LYS A 57 3.82 17.96 -25.67
CA LYS A 57 4.23 18.60 -26.94
C LYS A 57 4.26 17.58 -28.07
N ASN A 58 3.86 18.03 -29.27
CA ASN A 58 4.02 17.33 -30.55
C ASN A 58 5.28 16.44 -30.51
N HIS A 59 5.10 15.14 -30.77
CA HIS A 59 6.17 14.16 -30.80
C HIS A 59 7.17 14.54 -31.89
N PHE A 60 8.18 15.33 -31.54
CA PHE A 60 9.35 15.54 -32.40
C PHE A 60 10.23 14.31 -32.26
N ASP A 61 10.49 13.64 -33.38
CA ASP A 61 11.43 12.54 -33.45
C ASP A 61 12.83 13.03 -33.01
N ALA A 62 13.29 12.55 -31.87
CA ALA A 62 14.56 12.94 -31.27
C ALA A 62 15.76 12.15 -31.83
N SER A 63 15.53 11.20 -32.75
CA SER A 63 16.56 10.26 -33.19
C SER A 63 17.51 10.83 -34.25
N THR A 64 18.80 10.45 -34.19
CA THR A 64 19.84 11.05 -35.08
C THR A 64 20.83 10.07 -35.72
N GLY A 65 20.71 8.77 -35.47
CA GLY A 65 21.59 7.73 -36.02
C GLY A 65 21.57 6.46 -35.18
N ILE A 66 22.09 5.35 -35.72
CA ILE A 66 22.22 4.10 -34.94
C ILE A 66 23.46 4.12 -34.03
N LEU A 67 23.52 3.20 -33.06
CA LEU A 67 24.67 3.05 -32.16
C LEU A 67 25.83 2.31 -32.84
N GLY A 68 26.89 3.05 -33.17
CA GLY A 68 28.10 2.51 -33.81
C GLY A 68 28.74 1.30 -33.11
N PRO A 69 28.88 1.27 -31.77
CA PRO A 69 29.48 0.13 -31.07
C PRO A 69 28.77 -1.21 -31.30
N PHE A 70 27.44 -1.18 -31.51
CA PHE A 70 26.64 -2.40 -31.69
C PHE A 70 26.39 -2.74 -33.16
N TYR A 71 26.17 -1.72 -34.01
CA TYR A 71 25.73 -1.92 -35.40
C TYR A 71 26.76 -1.52 -36.46
N GLY A 72 27.89 -0.93 -36.05
CA GLY A 72 28.91 -0.41 -36.97
C GLY A 72 29.53 -1.48 -37.85
N ARG A 73 29.85 -2.64 -37.27
CA ARG A 73 30.39 -3.79 -38.00
C ARG A 73 29.39 -4.35 -39.00
N LEU A 74 28.14 -4.53 -38.60
CA LEU A 74 27.04 -4.92 -39.49
C LEU A 74 26.92 -3.99 -40.69
N LYS A 75 26.86 -2.67 -40.43
CA LYS A 75 26.79 -1.68 -41.51
C LYS A 75 27.99 -1.76 -42.45
N SER A 76 29.21 -1.84 -41.90
CA SER A 76 30.43 -1.91 -42.70
C SER A 76 30.44 -3.14 -43.60
N VAL A 77 30.00 -4.29 -43.09
CA VAL A 77 29.94 -5.54 -43.86
C VAL A 77 28.91 -5.45 -44.99
N LEU A 78 27.75 -4.86 -44.72
CA LEU A 78 26.67 -4.77 -45.71
C LEU A 78 26.95 -3.78 -46.85
N GLN A 79 27.85 -2.80 -46.63
CA GLN A 79 28.21 -1.80 -47.64
C GLN A 79 28.76 -2.41 -48.93
N ASP A 80 29.36 -3.59 -48.88
CA ASP A 80 29.92 -4.25 -50.06
C ASP A 80 28.88 -4.97 -50.92
N TYR A 81 27.67 -5.20 -50.38
CA TYR A 81 26.63 -6.00 -51.02
C TYR A 81 25.48 -5.20 -51.64
N ALA A 82 25.44 -3.88 -51.42
CA ALA A 82 24.36 -3.03 -51.92
C ALA A 82 24.84 -1.63 -52.30
N LYS A 83 24.20 -1.05 -53.32
CA LYS A 83 24.36 0.35 -53.71
C LYS A 83 23.91 1.31 -52.60
N HIS A 84 22.87 0.94 -51.85
CA HIS A 84 22.36 1.72 -50.72
C HIS A 84 22.31 0.86 -49.45
N VAL A 85 22.95 1.33 -48.38
CA VAL A 85 22.81 0.76 -47.02
C VAL A 85 22.33 1.89 -46.12
N ASP A 86 21.03 1.91 -45.86
CA ASP A 86 20.35 2.98 -45.14
C ASP A 86 20.09 2.59 -43.68
N GLU A 87 20.24 3.57 -42.79
CA GLU A 87 19.96 3.41 -41.36
C GLU A 87 18.53 3.88 -41.06
N PHE A 88 17.71 3.00 -40.49
CA PHE A 88 16.42 3.39 -39.93
C PHE A 88 16.53 3.57 -38.41
N PHE A 89 17.06 4.71 -37.99
CA PHE A 89 17.05 5.12 -36.58
C PHE A 89 15.74 5.80 -36.21
N TYR A 90 15.22 5.55 -35.01
CA TYR A 90 13.91 6.03 -34.56
C TYR A 90 13.90 6.34 -33.05
N ASP A 91 12.93 7.13 -32.59
CA ASP A 91 12.74 7.38 -31.15
C ASP A 91 12.09 6.16 -30.47
N TRP A 92 12.94 5.23 -30.05
CA TRP A 92 12.58 3.95 -29.43
C TRP A 92 11.78 4.05 -28.13
N ARG A 93 11.45 5.25 -27.64
CA ARG A 93 10.56 5.48 -26.49
C ARG A 93 9.08 5.54 -26.89
N LEU A 94 8.79 5.89 -28.15
CA LEU A 94 7.42 6.05 -28.67
C LEU A 94 6.80 4.70 -29.05
N GLY A 95 5.47 4.64 -29.17
CA GLY A 95 4.79 3.49 -29.75
C GLY A 95 5.28 3.20 -31.16
N ASN A 96 5.54 1.93 -31.46
CA ASN A 96 6.17 1.49 -32.72
C ASN A 96 5.37 1.89 -33.97
N GLN A 97 4.05 2.04 -33.85
CA GLN A 97 3.17 2.50 -34.93
C GLN A 97 3.51 3.90 -35.45
N TYR A 98 4.11 4.78 -34.63
CA TYR A 98 4.47 6.14 -35.04
C TYR A 98 5.65 6.19 -36.03
N HIS A 99 6.33 5.07 -36.25
CA HIS A 99 7.53 5.00 -37.10
C HIS A 99 7.25 4.41 -38.49
N LEU A 100 6.09 3.78 -38.72
CA LEU A 100 5.83 2.98 -39.92
C LEU A 100 5.85 3.81 -41.21
N GLU A 101 5.18 4.97 -41.22
CA GLU A 101 5.19 5.90 -42.36
C GLU A 101 6.61 6.39 -42.72
N ARG A 102 7.47 6.58 -41.72
CA ARG A 102 8.86 7.00 -41.95
C ARG A 102 9.68 5.86 -42.56
N LEU A 103 9.47 4.63 -42.09
CA LEU A 103 10.12 3.44 -42.66
C LEU A 103 9.69 3.25 -44.12
N LYS A 104 8.39 3.34 -44.40
CA LYS A 104 7.84 3.28 -45.76
C LYS A 104 8.50 4.32 -46.69
N LYS A 105 8.64 5.56 -46.25
CA LYS A 105 9.28 6.64 -47.03
C LYS A 105 10.78 6.42 -47.28
N LEU A 106 11.46 5.63 -46.45
CA LEU A 106 12.87 5.30 -46.63
C LEU A 106 13.08 4.27 -47.75
N ILE A 107 12.07 3.45 -48.04
CA ILE A 107 12.13 2.40 -49.06
C ILE A 107 12.21 3.03 -50.44
N LYS A 108 13.30 2.73 -51.16
CA LYS A 108 13.58 3.26 -52.48
C LYS A 108 12.79 2.52 -53.54
N THR A 109 12.16 3.25 -54.44
CA THR A 109 11.40 2.67 -55.56
C THR A 109 12.26 2.40 -56.78
N ASP A 110 13.44 3.04 -56.88
CA ASP A 110 14.37 3.03 -58.02
C ASP A 110 15.50 1.99 -57.92
N VAL A 111 15.45 1.10 -56.93
CA VAL A 111 16.35 -0.06 -56.78
C VAL A 111 15.68 -1.34 -57.29
N ASP A 112 16.43 -2.38 -57.62
CA ASP A 112 15.86 -3.64 -58.10
C ASP A 112 15.30 -4.48 -56.94
N GLU A 113 15.92 -4.37 -55.77
CA GLU A 113 15.66 -5.21 -54.60
C GLU A 113 15.80 -4.41 -53.30
N VAL A 114 14.93 -4.64 -52.33
CA VAL A 114 15.03 -4.09 -50.96
C VAL A 114 15.12 -5.24 -49.95
N ILE A 115 16.12 -5.21 -49.09
CA ILE A 115 16.34 -6.17 -48.00
C ILE A 115 16.26 -5.42 -46.67
N ILE A 116 15.49 -5.93 -45.72
CA ILE A 116 15.45 -5.41 -44.35
C ILE A 116 16.32 -6.29 -43.46
N VAL A 117 17.24 -5.68 -42.71
CA VAL A 117 18.02 -6.35 -41.66
C VAL A 117 17.66 -5.72 -40.33
N ALA A 118 16.98 -6.47 -39.47
CA ALA A 118 16.38 -5.94 -38.25
C ALA A 118 16.80 -6.71 -37.00
N HIS A 119 17.06 -5.97 -35.92
CA HIS A 119 17.43 -6.55 -34.62
C HIS A 119 16.35 -6.30 -33.58
N SER A 120 16.03 -7.29 -32.76
CA SER A 120 15.16 -7.15 -31.58
C SER A 120 13.82 -6.49 -31.94
N MET A 121 13.40 -5.44 -31.24
CA MET A 121 12.19 -4.67 -31.52
C MET A 121 12.11 -4.15 -32.98
N GLY A 122 13.25 -3.97 -33.65
CA GLY A 122 13.30 -3.58 -35.06
C GLY A 122 12.60 -4.58 -35.99
N GLY A 123 12.63 -5.88 -35.67
CA GLY A 123 11.92 -6.92 -36.43
C GLY A 123 10.41 -6.77 -36.31
N LEU A 124 9.91 -6.37 -35.14
CA LEU A 124 8.50 -6.06 -34.92
C LEU A 124 8.06 -4.83 -35.70
N ILE A 125 8.90 -3.79 -35.78
CA ILE A 125 8.63 -2.59 -36.60
C ILE A 125 8.57 -2.96 -38.08
N ALA A 126 9.50 -3.80 -38.57
CA ALA A 126 9.49 -4.30 -39.95
C ALA A 126 8.18 -5.05 -40.25
N LYS A 127 7.79 -5.99 -39.39
CA LYS A 127 6.54 -6.75 -39.50
C LYS A 127 5.31 -5.84 -39.50
N ALA A 128 5.23 -4.92 -38.54
CA ALA A 128 4.13 -3.96 -38.45
C ALA A 128 4.03 -3.08 -39.71
N CYS A 129 5.16 -2.63 -40.27
CA CYS A 129 5.19 -1.83 -41.50
C CYS A 129 4.68 -2.63 -42.72
N LEU A 130 5.15 -3.87 -42.88
CA LEU A 130 4.70 -4.76 -43.95
C LEU A 130 3.20 -5.04 -43.86
N ASN A 131 2.67 -5.23 -42.66
CA ASN A 131 1.25 -5.53 -42.45
C ASN A 131 0.37 -4.29 -42.63
N GLU A 132 0.77 -3.13 -42.11
CA GLU A 132 0.02 -1.87 -42.27
C GLU A 132 -0.11 -1.49 -43.75
N PHE A 133 0.96 -1.64 -44.54
CA PHE A 133 1.00 -1.21 -45.94
C PHE A 133 0.91 -2.35 -46.95
N ALA A 134 0.44 -3.54 -46.52
CA ALA A 134 0.28 -4.70 -47.38
C ALA A 134 -0.61 -4.40 -48.60
N SER A 135 -1.69 -3.63 -48.39
CA SER A 135 -2.64 -3.23 -49.46
C SER A 135 -2.05 -2.28 -50.50
N GLU A 136 -0.94 -1.61 -50.18
CA GLU A 136 -0.21 -0.72 -51.10
C GLU A 136 0.87 -1.45 -51.91
N GLY A 137 1.00 -2.77 -51.74
CA GLY A 137 1.96 -3.59 -52.48
C GLY A 137 3.40 -3.49 -51.97
N LEU A 138 3.63 -2.97 -50.76
CA LEU A 138 4.97 -2.79 -50.18
C LEU A 138 5.78 -4.12 -50.16
N ASN A 139 5.08 -5.23 -49.89
CA ASN A 139 5.65 -6.58 -49.84
C ASN A 139 6.21 -7.04 -51.20
N GLN A 140 5.78 -6.44 -52.32
CA GLN A 140 6.32 -6.77 -53.65
C GLN A 140 7.71 -6.16 -53.88
N LYS A 141 8.05 -5.10 -53.13
CA LYS A 141 9.33 -4.39 -53.26
C LYS A 141 10.42 -4.97 -52.36
N ILE A 142 10.02 -5.47 -51.20
CA ILE A 142 10.92 -6.07 -50.21
C ILE A 142 11.07 -7.55 -50.54
N SER A 143 12.27 -7.97 -50.94
CA SER A 143 12.53 -9.37 -51.29
C SER A 143 12.75 -10.23 -50.07
N LYS A 144 13.45 -9.70 -49.05
CA LYS A 144 13.89 -10.44 -47.88
C LYS A 144 13.82 -9.61 -46.61
N VAL A 145 13.47 -10.28 -45.51
CA VAL A 145 13.63 -9.77 -44.16
C VAL A 145 14.57 -10.71 -43.41
N ILE A 146 15.62 -10.16 -42.81
CA ILE A 146 16.57 -10.88 -41.97
C ILE A 146 16.42 -10.32 -40.55
N THR A 147 15.94 -11.13 -39.63
CA THR A 147 15.75 -10.73 -38.23
C THR A 147 16.73 -11.42 -37.32
N MET A 148 17.22 -10.70 -36.31
CA MET A 148 18.07 -11.26 -35.24
C MET A 148 17.45 -10.98 -33.88
N GLY A 149 17.25 -12.01 -33.06
CA GLY A 149 16.73 -11.91 -31.69
C GLY A 149 15.38 -11.19 -31.56
N THR A 150 14.46 -11.35 -32.51
CA THR A 150 13.19 -10.61 -32.49
C THR A 150 12.18 -11.27 -31.52
N PRO A 151 11.61 -10.52 -30.55
CA PRO A 151 10.62 -11.05 -29.61
C PRO A 151 9.21 -11.07 -30.22
N TRP A 152 8.91 -12.03 -31.10
CA TRP A 152 7.64 -12.09 -31.83
C TRP A 152 6.41 -12.13 -30.93
N ALA A 153 6.52 -12.87 -29.82
CA ALA A 153 5.45 -13.00 -28.85
C ALA A 153 5.63 -12.07 -27.63
N GLY A 154 6.59 -11.13 -27.67
CA GLY A 154 6.99 -10.28 -26.54
C GLY A 154 7.95 -10.96 -25.57
N ALA A 155 8.53 -10.20 -24.64
CA ALA A 155 9.54 -10.68 -23.69
C ALA A 155 9.13 -10.36 -22.25
N PRO A 156 9.14 -11.34 -21.31
CA PRO A 156 8.82 -11.08 -19.90
C PRO A 156 9.73 -10.01 -19.26
N THR A 157 10.94 -9.81 -19.80
CA THR A 157 11.85 -8.72 -19.41
C THR A 157 11.20 -7.33 -19.50
N ALA A 158 10.23 -7.11 -20.39
CA ALA A 158 9.44 -5.87 -20.44
C ALA A 158 8.58 -5.67 -19.18
N TYR A 159 7.90 -6.73 -18.73
CA TYR A 159 7.14 -6.70 -17.46
C TYR A 159 8.08 -6.41 -16.29
N LYS A 160 9.26 -7.04 -16.30
CA LYS A 160 10.32 -6.82 -15.32
C LYS A 160 10.72 -5.35 -15.23
N ALA A 161 10.98 -4.71 -16.38
CA ALA A 161 11.37 -3.31 -16.47
C ALA A 161 10.27 -2.38 -15.93
N LEU A 162 9.02 -2.61 -16.32
CA LEU A 162 7.86 -1.78 -15.92
C LEU A 162 7.50 -1.90 -14.43
N LYS A 163 7.61 -3.11 -13.87
CA LYS A 163 7.19 -3.39 -12.49
C LYS A 163 8.32 -3.17 -11.47
N HIS A 164 9.54 -3.54 -11.82
CA HIS A 164 10.66 -3.62 -10.88
C HIS A 164 11.81 -2.67 -11.23
N GLY A 165 11.82 -2.07 -12.43
CA GLY A 165 12.93 -1.22 -12.86
C GLY A 165 14.23 -1.99 -13.12
N ALA A 166 14.12 -3.30 -13.27
CA ALA A 166 15.21 -4.19 -13.67
C ALA A 166 14.77 -4.86 -14.97
N GLY A 167 15.59 -4.83 -16.01
CA GLY A 167 15.19 -5.24 -17.37
C GLY A 167 15.36 -4.16 -18.43
N ILE A 168 15.85 -2.97 -18.04
CA ILE A 168 16.90 -2.33 -18.81
C ILE A 168 18.16 -3.11 -18.39
N PRO A 169 18.74 -3.97 -19.24
CA PRO A 169 19.95 -4.72 -18.92
C PRO A 169 20.95 -3.83 -18.17
N THR A 170 21.47 -4.35 -17.06
CA THR A 170 22.69 -3.83 -16.43
C THR A 170 23.81 -3.67 -17.47
N ASP A 171 23.75 -4.49 -18.51
CA ASP A 171 24.65 -4.56 -19.65
C ASP A 171 24.34 -3.52 -20.74
N TRP A 172 23.30 -2.67 -20.61
CA TRP A 172 23.07 -1.54 -21.55
C TRP A 172 23.98 -0.33 -21.27
N PHE A 173 24.54 -0.20 -20.05
CA PHE A 173 25.75 0.58 -19.67
C PHE A 173 25.84 0.76 -18.12
N PRO A 174 27.03 1.02 -17.55
CA PRO A 174 27.26 1.43 -16.15
C PRO A 174 26.82 2.87 -15.86
N VAL A 175 25.56 3.23 -16.16
CA VAL A 175 24.98 4.45 -15.63
C VAL A 175 24.36 4.11 -14.27
N MET A 176 24.91 4.76 -13.23
CA MET A 176 24.48 4.76 -11.83
C MET A 176 23.00 5.20 -11.67
N MET A 177 22.05 4.46 -12.23
CA MET A 177 20.61 4.66 -12.08
C MET A 177 20.08 3.60 -11.14
N SER A 178 19.42 4.03 -10.06
CA SER A 178 18.72 3.11 -9.17
C SER A 178 17.58 2.41 -9.94
N ALA A 179 17.22 1.20 -9.52
CA ALA A 179 16.07 0.48 -10.06
C ALA A 179 14.79 1.34 -10.05
N GLU A 180 14.61 2.20 -9.03
CA GLU A 180 13.51 3.15 -8.97
C GLU A 180 13.49 4.14 -10.14
N LYS A 181 14.63 4.76 -10.48
CA LYS A 181 14.74 5.69 -11.62
C LYS A 181 14.52 4.97 -12.96
N THR A 182 15.03 3.75 -13.07
CA THR A 182 14.83 2.91 -14.27
C THR A 182 13.37 2.54 -14.46
N LYS A 183 12.68 2.18 -13.37
CA LYS A 183 11.24 1.91 -13.36
C LYS A 183 10.43 3.14 -13.79
N ASP A 184 10.77 4.30 -13.24
CA ASP A 184 10.11 5.56 -13.58
C ASP A 184 10.29 5.93 -15.06
N LEU A 185 11.44 5.64 -15.66
CA LEU A 185 11.67 5.83 -17.09
C LEU A 185 10.85 4.86 -17.95
N ALA A 186 10.97 3.56 -17.67
CA ALA A 186 10.33 2.51 -18.46
C ALA A 186 8.82 2.72 -18.58
N ARG A 187 8.17 3.19 -17.50
CA ARG A 187 6.74 3.52 -17.48
C ARG A 187 6.33 4.65 -18.42
N THR A 188 7.27 5.51 -18.84
CA THR A 188 6.99 6.58 -19.81
C THR A 188 7.14 6.15 -21.26
N PHE A 189 7.64 4.93 -21.53
CA PHE A 189 7.96 4.45 -22.87
C PHE A 189 6.89 3.49 -23.38
N GLU A 190 6.04 3.95 -24.28
CA GLU A 190 4.96 3.14 -24.87
C GLU A 190 5.50 1.86 -25.56
N SER A 191 6.69 1.95 -26.19
CA SER A 191 7.37 0.80 -26.81
C SER A 191 7.64 -0.35 -25.85
N VAL A 192 7.96 -0.06 -24.58
CA VAL A 192 8.24 -1.10 -23.57
C VAL A 192 6.97 -1.91 -23.27
N TYR A 193 5.81 -1.23 -23.23
CA TYR A 193 4.53 -1.92 -23.08
C TYR A 193 4.23 -2.83 -24.27
N GLN A 194 4.58 -2.40 -25.49
CA GLN A 194 4.38 -3.19 -26.71
C GLN A 194 5.29 -4.42 -26.80
N LEU A 195 6.31 -4.53 -25.95
CA LEU A 195 7.16 -5.71 -25.79
C LEU A 195 6.67 -6.68 -24.71
N LEU A 196 5.56 -6.39 -24.01
CA LEU A 196 4.98 -7.33 -23.07
C LEU A 196 4.60 -8.65 -23.78
N PRO A 197 4.79 -9.81 -23.13
CA PRO A 197 4.32 -11.10 -23.65
C PRO A 197 2.87 -11.04 -24.11
N ASN A 198 2.51 -11.65 -25.24
CA ASN A 198 1.14 -11.64 -25.74
C ASN A 198 0.48 -13.02 -25.60
N ILE A 199 -0.73 -13.16 -26.14
CA ILE A 199 -1.50 -14.41 -26.07
C ILE A 199 -0.75 -15.60 -26.70
N ASN A 200 0.03 -15.37 -27.77
CA ASN A 200 0.81 -16.43 -28.39
C ASN A 200 1.89 -16.92 -27.44
N TYR A 201 2.57 -16.01 -26.74
CA TYR A 201 3.57 -16.40 -25.73
C TYR A 201 2.94 -17.23 -24.62
N TYR A 202 1.77 -16.82 -24.13
CA TYR A 202 1.03 -17.56 -23.11
C TYR A 202 0.70 -18.98 -23.58
N GLN A 203 0.22 -19.15 -24.81
CA GLN A 203 -0.15 -20.44 -25.39
C GLN A 203 1.08 -21.33 -25.63
N GLU A 204 2.10 -20.81 -26.32
CA GLU A 204 3.33 -21.54 -26.61
C GLU A 204 4.07 -21.94 -25.33
N TYR A 205 4.12 -21.06 -24.33
CA TYR A 205 4.77 -21.37 -23.05
C TYR A 205 4.01 -22.47 -22.28
N ASP A 206 2.67 -22.43 -22.24
CA ASP A 206 1.87 -23.48 -21.60
C ASP A 206 2.01 -24.83 -22.33
N GLU A 207 2.01 -24.83 -23.67
CA GLU A 207 2.12 -26.02 -24.51
C GLU A 207 3.54 -26.64 -24.50
N GLU A 208 4.57 -25.84 -24.80
CA GLU A 208 5.96 -26.31 -24.93
C GLU A 208 6.59 -26.57 -23.56
N CYS A 209 6.41 -25.66 -22.59
CA CYS A 209 7.10 -25.76 -21.30
C CYS A 209 6.30 -26.53 -20.24
N LYS A 210 4.98 -26.69 -20.41
CA LYS A 210 4.06 -27.28 -19.41
C LYS A 210 4.17 -26.61 -18.04
N LEU A 211 4.42 -25.31 -18.05
CA LEU A 211 4.57 -24.46 -16.87
C LEU A 211 3.62 -23.27 -17.01
N ALA A 212 2.98 -22.89 -15.91
CA ALA A 212 2.14 -21.71 -15.92
C ALA A 212 2.98 -20.44 -16.19
N PHE A 213 2.53 -19.60 -17.12
CA PHE A 213 3.16 -18.31 -17.39
C PHE A 213 3.21 -17.41 -16.15
N THR A 214 2.19 -17.48 -15.30
CA THR A 214 2.24 -16.82 -13.99
C THR A 214 1.43 -17.56 -12.93
N GLU A 215 1.91 -17.45 -11.69
CA GLU A 215 1.25 -17.98 -10.51
C GLU A 215 1.12 -16.90 -9.46
N TYR A 216 -0.01 -16.89 -8.75
CA TYR A 216 -0.21 -16.08 -7.57
C TYR A 216 -0.47 -17.00 -6.38
N ASN A 217 0.41 -16.95 -5.38
CA ASN A 217 0.29 -17.76 -4.17
C ASN A 217 0.07 -19.26 -4.46
N GLY A 218 0.89 -19.83 -5.35
CA GLY A 218 0.83 -21.24 -5.75
C GLY A 218 -0.37 -21.62 -6.62
N LYS A 219 -1.21 -20.65 -7.04
CA LYS A 219 -2.30 -20.87 -7.99
C LYS A 219 -1.94 -20.28 -9.34
N SER A 220 -1.89 -21.13 -10.37
CA SER A 220 -1.70 -20.70 -11.75
C SER A 220 -2.89 -19.86 -12.23
N ILE A 221 -2.60 -18.76 -12.91
CA ILE A 221 -3.61 -18.00 -13.66
C ILE A 221 -3.74 -18.67 -15.03
N LYS A 222 -4.91 -19.24 -15.31
CA LYS A 222 -5.16 -20.14 -16.46
C LYS A 222 -5.88 -19.49 -17.64
N SER A 223 -6.08 -18.18 -17.61
CA SER A 223 -6.69 -17.46 -18.73
C SER A 223 -5.85 -16.24 -19.10
N TRP A 224 -5.76 -15.98 -20.39
CA TRP A 224 -5.14 -14.78 -20.92
C TRP A 224 -5.94 -13.53 -20.53
N GLU A 225 -7.26 -13.65 -20.45
CA GLU A 225 -8.18 -12.57 -20.06
C GLU A 225 -7.88 -12.07 -18.64
N ASP A 226 -7.65 -12.98 -17.69
CA ASP A 226 -7.30 -12.62 -16.31
C ASP A 226 -5.89 -11.99 -16.25
N ILE A 227 -4.92 -12.55 -16.99
CA ILE A 227 -3.57 -11.95 -17.08
C ILE A 227 -3.66 -10.52 -17.63
N TYR A 228 -4.40 -10.32 -18.72
CA TYR A 228 -4.57 -9.02 -19.33
C TYR A 228 -5.31 -8.05 -18.41
N SER A 229 -6.44 -8.46 -17.83
CA SER A 229 -7.28 -7.61 -16.97
C SER A 229 -6.59 -7.23 -15.66
N ASP A 230 -5.96 -8.19 -14.99
CA ASP A 230 -5.53 -8.03 -13.60
C ASP A 230 -4.05 -7.65 -13.48
N ILE A 231 -3.25 -7.95 -14.51
CA ILE A 231 -1.81 -7.65 -14.52
C ILE A 231 -1.49 -6.54 -15.51
N TYR A 232 -1.91 -6.63 -16.77
CA TYR A 232 -1.40 -5.74 -17.82
C TYR A 232 -2.17 -4.44 -17.94
N LYS A 233 -3.50 -4.51 -17.90
CA LYS A 233 -4.37 -3.32 -18.00
C LYS A 233 -4.08 -2.29 -16.89
N PRO A 234 -3.81 -2.68 -15.62
CA PRO A 234 -3.37 -1.74 -14.59
C PRO A 234 -1.97 -1.18 -14.82
N LEU A 235 -1.10 -1.84 -15.59
CA LEU A 235 0.21 -1.31 -15.98
C LEU A 235 0.10 -0.33 -17.14
N LEU A 236 -0.76 -0.62 -18.13
CA LEU A 236 -0.97 0.17 -19.35
C LEU A 236 -1.65 1.52 -19.09
N LYS A 237 -2.31 1.67 -17.94
CA LYS A 237 -3.06 2.86 -17.57
C LYS A 237 -2.68 3.31 -16.16
N ASP A 238 -2.08 4.49 -16.07
CA ASP A 238 -1.79 5.20 -14.82
C ASP A 238 -2.41 6.61 -14.87
N LYS A 239 -2.20 7.44 -13.86
CA LYS A 239 -2.66 8.84 -13.79
C LYS A 239 -2.03 9.70 -14.88
N ASP A 240 -0.82 9.35 -15.32
CA ASP A 240 0.00 10.16 -16.23
C ASP A 240 -0.03 9.69 -17.69
N PHE A 241 -0.54 8.49 -17.98
CA PHE A 241 -0.59 7.92 -19.33
C PHE A 241 -1.68 6.86 -19.50
N ASP A 242 -2.15 6.70 -20.74
CA ASP A 242 -3.08 5.64 -21.16
C ASP A 242 -2.59 5.07 -22.49
N PHE A 243 -1.98 3.88 -22.44
CA PHE A 243 -1.41 3.20 -23.61
C PHE A 243 -2.27 2.04 -24.10
N VAL A 244 -3.49 1.87 -23.57
CA VAL A 244 -4.33 0.69 -23.88
C VAL A 244 -4.66 0.59 -25.37
N GLU A 245 -5.04 1.70 -26.01
CA GLU A 245 -5.38 1.73 -27.43
C GLU A 245 -4.15 1.47 -28.30
N GLY A 246 -3.03 2.17 -28.05
CA GLY A 246 -1.79 2.01 -28.79
C GLY A 246 -1.18 0.61 -28.66
N PHE A 247 -1.25 0.01 -27.47
CA PHE A 247 -0.86 -1.38 -27.24
C PHE A 247 -1.71 -2.34 -28.07
N ASN A 248 -3.05 -2.24 -27.97
CA ASN A 248 -3.96 -3.16 -28.67
C ASN A 248 -3.85 -3.02 -30.20
N HIS A 249 -3.72 -1.79 -30.71
CA HIS A 249 -3.51 -1.54 -32.13
C HIS A 249 -2.23 -2.21 -32.63
N PHE A 250 -1.10 -2.00 -31.94
CA PHE A 250 0.17 -2.62 -32.31
C PHE A 250 0.14 -4.14 -32.24
N GLN A 251 -0.47 -4.72 -31.19
CA GLN A 251 -0.66 -6.17 -31.09
C GLN A 251 -1.46 -6.74 -32.27
N ASN A 252 -2.43 -6.00 -32.81
CA ASN A 252 -3.15 -6.41 -34.01
C ASN A 252 -2.30 -6.31 -35.28
N LEU A 253 -1.43 -5.30 -35.40
CA LEU A 253 -0.52 -5.17 -36.55
C LEU A 253 0.45 -6.35 -36.64
N ILE A 254 1.01 -6.79 -35.52
CA ILE A 254 2.01 -7.88 -35.52
C ILE A 254 1.40 -9.29 -35.58
N LYS A 255 0.07 -9.43 -35.57
CA LYS A 255 -0.62 -10.73 -35.79
C LYS A 255 -0.58 -11.20 -37.24
N GLY A 256 -0.55 -10.29 -38.21
CA GLY A 256 -0.53 -10.66 -39.62
C GLY A 256 0.77 -11.35 -40.05
N ASP A 257 0.68 -12.25 -41.02
CA ASP A 257 1.86 -12.96 -41.56
C ASP A 257 2.73 -12.05 -42.43
N MET A 258 4.05 -12.25 -42.35
CA MET A 258 4.98 -11.61 -43.28
C MET A 258 5.02 -12.41 -44.58
N ASN A 259 4.29 -11.94 -45.59
CA ASN A 259 4.29 -12.52 -46.94
C ASN A 259 5.55 -12.12 -47.74
N VAL A 260 6.74 -12.33 -47.15
CA VAL A 260 8.07 -12.03 -47.70
C VAL A 260 9.03 -13.14 -47.27
N GLU A 261 10.08 -13.43 -48.05
CA GLU A 261 11.12 -14.38 -47.64
C GLU A 261 11.78 -13.91 -46.33
N HIS A 262 11.65 -14.71 -45.26
CA HIS A 262 12.02 -14.29 -43.91
C HIS A 262 13.06 -15.23 -43.32
N HIS A 263 14.23 -14.69 -43.00
CA HIS A 263 15.33 -15.40 -42.35
C HIS A 263 15.43 -15.01 -40.88
N GLU A 264 15.42 -15.98 -39.98
CA GLU A 264 15.46 -15.75 -38.53
C GLU A 264 16.76 -16.23 -37.92
N ILE A 265 17.48 -15.34 -37.24
CA ILE A 265 18.67 -15.64 -36.46
C ILE A 265 18.28 -15.54 -34.99
N ILE A 266 18.34 -16.66 -34.28
CA ILE A 266 17.82 -16.84 -32.92
C ILE A 266 18.99 -17.13 -31.98
N GLY A 267 19.15 -16.29 -30.95
CA GLY A 267 20.10 -16.55 -29.87
C GLY A 267 19.54 -17.59 -28.89
N TYR A 268 20.40 -18.47 -28.37
CA TYR A 268 20.04 -19.46 -27.35
C TYR A 268 21.23 -19.74 -26.41
N GLY A 269 21.02 -20.56 -25.38
CA GLY A 269 22.06 -21.00 -24.45
C GLY A 269 22.27 -20.09 -23.25
N LYS A 270 21.48 -19.02 -23.11
CA LYS A 270 21.63 -18.01 -22.05
C LYS A 270 20.45 -18.06 -21.08
N GLY A 271 20.73 -17.79 -19.80
CA GLY A 271 19.72 -17.79 -18.74
C GLY A 271 18.70 -16.67 -18.94
N THR A 272 17.52 -17.01 -19.43
CA THR A 272 16.54 -16.02 -19.90
C THR A 272 15.32 -15.96 -18.99
N TYR A 273 14.84 -14.75 -18.67
CA TYR A 273 13.65 -14.57 -17.84
C TYR A 273 12.37 -14.91 -18.62
N CYS A 274 11.80 -16.07 -18.35
CA CYS A 274 10.70 -16.64 -19.14
C CYS A 274 9.32 -16.50 -18.47
N SER A 275 9.25 -16.50 -17.15
CA SER A 275 7.98 -16.37 -16.42
C SER A 275 8.20 -15.90 -14.99
N PHE A 276 7.11 -15.65 -14.27
CA PHE A 276 7.19 -15.18 -12.89
C PHE A 276 6.07 -15.67 -12.00
N LYS A 277 6.38 -15.79 -10.72
CA LYS A 277 5.43 -16.14 -9.66
C LYS A 277 5.38 -15.03 -8.63
N ARG A 278 4.20 -14.72 -8.10
CA ARG A 278 4.05 -13.81 -6.96
C ARG A 278 3.71 -14.61 -5.71
N ASP A 279 4.41 -14.32 -4.62
CA ASP A 279 4.11 -14.92 -3.31
C ASP A 279 3.11 -14.09 -2.50
N LYS A 280 2.73 -14.57 -1.31
CA LYS A 280 1.81 -13.89 -0.39
C LYS A 280 2.28 -12.53 0.12
N LYS A 281 3.58 -12.24 -0.02
CA LYS A 281 4.20 -10.96 0.36
C LYS A 281 4.20 -9.99 -0.83
N GLU A 282 3.49 -10.33 -1.92
CA GLU A 282 3.52 -9.65 -3.22
C GLU A 282 4.91 -9.59 -3.87
N LYS A 283 5.87 -10.41 -3.39
CA LYS A 283 7.20 -10.47 -3.99
C LYS A 283 7.16 -11.30 -5.26
N THR A 284 7.79 -10.78 -6.31
CA THR A 284 7.89 -11.48 -7.59
C THR A 284 9.15 -12.35 -7.59
N LYS A 285 8.98 -13.62 -7.96
CA LYS A 285 10.05 -14.60 -8.16
C LYS A 285 10.20 -14.88 -9.64
N ALA A 286 11.44 -14.81 -10.13
CA ALA A 286 11.75 -15.13 -11.51
C ALA A 286 11.84 -16.64 -11.74
N ILE A 287 11.37 -17.06 -12.92
CA ILE A 287 11.59 -18.38 -13.50
C ILE A 287 12.38 -18.18 -14.78
N PHE A 288 13.49 -18.92 -14.88
CA PHE A 288 14.40 -18.83 -16.01
C PHE A 288 14.26 -20.05 -16.92
N GLY A 289 14.61 -19.85 -18.17
CA GLY A 289 14.69 -20.89 -19.19
C GLY A 289 15.67 -20.50 -20.29
N ASP A 290 15.61 -21.21 -21.41
CA ASP A 290 16.50 -20.95 -22.54
C ASP A 290 16.09 -19.73 -23.38
N GLY A 291 17.08 -19.11 -24.00
CA GLY A 291 16.94 -17.93 -24.86
C GLY A 291 18.28 -17.20 -25.00
N ASP A 292 18.22 -15.94 -25.40
CA ASP A 292 19.41 -15.11 -25.63
C ASP A 292 19.75 -14.18 -24.44
N GLY A 293 19.18 -14.45 -23.27
CA GLY A 293 19.32 -13.66 -22.04
C GLY A 293 18.26 -12.55 -21.90
N THR A 294 17.61 -12.17 -23.01
CA THR A 294 16.54 -11.15 -23.02
C THR A 294 15.21 -11.73 -23.52
N VAL A 295 15.26 -12.43 -24.65
CA VAL A 295 14.10 -12.98 -25.37
C VAL A 295 14.08 -14.50 -25.17
N PRO A 296 13.03 -15.04 -24.55
CA PRO A 296 12.87 -16.48 -24.42
C PRO A 296 12.86 -17.17 -25.80
N LEU A 297 13.42 -18.37 -25.87
CA LEU A 297 13.50 -19.13 -27.10
C LEU A 297 12.12 -19.40 -27.74
N THR A 298 11.08 -19.56 -26.93
CA THR A 298 9.68 -19.70 -27.39
C THR A 298 9.22 -18.44 -28.13
N SER A 299 9.49 -17.26 -27.58
CA SER A 299 9.11 -15.97 -28.18
C SER A 299 9.91 -15.60 -29.43
N ALA A 300 11.13 -16.14 -29.57
CA ALA A 300 12.03 -15.79 -30.66
C ALA A 300 11.69 -16.47 -32.00
N LYS A 301 10.76 -17.43 -32.01
CA LYS A 301 10.34 -18.18 -33.21
C LYS A 301 9.11 -17.53 -33.83
N SER A 302 9.08 -17.37 -35.15
CA SER A 302 7.85 -17.09 -35.89
C SER A 302 7.45 -18.28 -36.77
N GLU A 303 6.43 -18.09 -37.61
CA GLU A 303 6.00 -19.06 -38.62
C GLU A 303 7.01 -19.28 -39.77
N SER A 304 8.11 -18.51 -39.84
CA SER A 304 9.11 -18.70 -40.91
C SER A 304 9.72 -20.11 -40.89
N SER A 305 9.91 -20.72 -42.05
CA SER A 305 10.61 -22.01 -42.15
C SER A 305 12.14 -21.90 -42.11
N ILE A 306 12.71 -20.69 -42.19
CA ILE A 306 14.15 -20.47 -42.31
C ILE A 306 14.71 -19.87 -41.00
N LYS A 307 15.29 -20.75 -40.17
CA LYS A 307 15.83 -20.40 -38.85
C LYS A 307 17.27 -20.86 -38.67
N TYR A 308 18.08 -20.01 -38.05
CA TYR A 308 19.48 -20.22 -37.66
C TYR A 308 19.63 -19.96 -36.16
N TYR A 309 20.18 -20.91 -35.42
CA TYR A 309 20.36 -20.82 -33.98
C TYR A 309 21.83 -20.61 -33.64
N VAL A 310 22.12 -19.60 -32.80
CA VAL A 310 23.48 -19.19 -32.43
C VAL A 310 23.59 -19.06 -30.90
N ASP A 311 24.61 -19.67 -30.30
CA ASP A 311 24.86 -19.61 -28.85
C ASP A 311 25.50 -18.26 -28.46
N ARG A 312 24.69 -17.20 -28.47
CA ARG A 312 25.10 -15.81 -28.23
C ARG A 312 24.03 -15.02 -27.50
N GLY A 313 24.48 -14.07 -26.66
CA GLY A 313 23.61 -13.13 -25.97
C GLY A 313 22.98 -12.10 -26.90
N HIS A 314 21.78 -11.63 -26.56
CA HIS A 314 20.92 -10.76 -27.35
C HIS A 314 21.67 -9.56 -27.97
N GLN A 315 22.42 -8.84 -27.16
CA GLN A 315 23.07 -7.58 -27.56
C GLN A 315 24.23 -7.78 -28.53
N PHE A 316 24.85 -8.96 -28.52
CA PHE A 316 26.02 -9.28 -29.33
C PHE A 316 25.65 -9.75 -30.73
N LEU A 317 24.39 -10.17 -30.95
CA LEU A 317 23.94 -10.69 -32.25
C LEU A 317 24.30 -9.78 -33.44
N PRO A 318 24.09 -8.44 -33.41
CA PRO A 318 24.41 -7.59 -34.56
C PRO A 318 25.91 -7.42 -34.83
N ASN A 319 26.78 -7.75 -33.87
CA ASN A 319 28.22 -7.57 -33.97
C ASN A 319 29.01 -8.89 -33.96
N ASP A 320 28.34 -10.02 -33.74
CA ASP A 320 28.94 -11.35 -33.70
C ASP A 320 29.41 -11.82 -35.09
N SER A 321 30.59 -12.45 -35.15
CA SER A 321 31.16 -12.88 -36.43
C SER A 321 30.32 -13.93 -37.16
N VAL A 322 29.75 -14.89 -36.43
CA VAL A 322 28.95 -15.99 -36.99
C VAL A 322 27.65 -15.43 -37.55
N VAL A 323 26.98 -14.56 -36.79
CA VAL A 323 25.76 -13.87 -37.25
C VAL A 323 26.04 -13.04 -38.51
N LEU A 324 27.15 -12.29 -38.54
CA LEU A 324 27.52 -11.50 -39.71
C LEU A 324 27.83 -12.36 -40.94
N ASP A 325 28.43 -13.54 -40.76
CA ASP A 325 28.67 -14.50 -41.83
C ASP A 325 27.35 -15.03 -42.41
N ILE A 326 26.39 -15.39 -41.55
CA ILE A 326 25.04 -15.80 -41.96
C ILE A 326 24.36 -14.68 -42.76
N VAL A 327 24.36 -13.45 -42.25
CA VAL A 327 23.74 -12.29 -42.91
C VAL A 327 24.37 -12.04 -44.30
N LYS A 328 25.70 -12.12 -44.42
CA LYS A 328 26.39 -11.96 -45.71
C LYS A 328 25.93 -12.98 -46.74
N CYS A 329 25.87 -14.26 -46.36
CA CYS A 329 25.41 -15.33 -47.26
C CYS A 329 24.00 -15.04 -47.76
N ILE A 330 23.06 -14.73 -46.85
CA ILE A 330 21.65 -14.48 -47.21
C ILE A 330 21.51 -13.29 -48.16
N VAL A 331 22.22 -12.19 -47.88
CA VAL A 331 22.20 -10.97 -48.71
C VAL A 331 22.83 -11.22 -50.10
N HIS A 332 23.85 -12.09 -50.17
CA HIS A 332 24.45 -12.52 -51.43
C HIS A 332 23.56 -13.49 -52.23
N GLY A 333 22.56 -14.10 -51.59
CA GLY A 333 21.70 -15.14 -52.19
C GLY A 333 22.30 -16.53 -52.10
N GLU A 334 23.21 -16.75 -51.15
CA GLU A 334 23.79 -18.06 -50.81
C GLU A 334 23.12 -18.63 -49.58
N ASP A 335 23.00 -19.96 -49.53
CA ASP A 335 22.55 -20.66 -48.32
C ASP A 335 23.70 -20.70 -47.29
N PRO A 336 23.51 -20.20 -46.07
CA PRO A 336 24.49 -20.33 -44.99
C PRO A 336 24.81 -21.81 -44.76
N LYS A 337 26.08 -22.18 -44.96
CA LYS A 337 26.55 -23.55 -44.74
C LYS A 337 26.73 -23.79 -43.25
N GLN A 338 26.06 -24.81 -42.74
CA GLN A 338 26.16 -25.25 -41.35
C GLN A 338 27.63 -25.40 -40.89
N THR A 339 27.94 -24.87 -39.71
CA THR A 339 29.20 -25.07 -38.99
C THR A 339 28.92 -25.62 -37.59
N ASP A 340 29.96 -25.84 -36.78
CA ASP A 340 29.79 -26.15 -35.35
C ASP A 340 29.34 -24.91 -34.54
N ASP A 341 29.42 -23.71 -35.13
CA ASP A 341 29.14 -22.44 -34.47
C ASP A 341 27.67 -21.98 -34.59
N PHE A 342 26.87 -22.62 -35.47
CA PHE A 342 25.42 -22.37 -35.58
C PHE A 342 24.65 -23.58 -36.14
N LEU A 343 23.40 -23.73 -35.71
CA LEU A 343 22.52 -24.84 -36.11
C LEU A 343 21.41 -24.35 -37.04
N VAL A 344 21.18 -25.07 -38.15
CA VAL A 344 20.02 -24.87 -39.04
C VAL A 344 18.81 -25.63 -38.48
N TYR A 345 17.59 -25.09 -38.65
CA TYR A 345 16.34 -25.60 -38.05
C TYR A 345 16.20 -27.12 -37.94
N LYS A 346 16.42 -27.88 -39.02
CA LYS A 346 16.27 -29.34 -39.00
C LYS A 346 17.24 -30.03 -38.05
N LYS A 347 18.51 -29.61 -38.04
CA LYS A 347 19.53 -30.14 -37.13
C LYS A 347 19.35 -29.62 -35.71
N PHE A 348 18.87 -28.39 -35.55
CA PHE A 348 18.42 -27.92 -34.24
C PHE A 348 17.33 -28.85 -33.67
N LEU A 349 16.32 -29.24 -34.44
CA LEU A 349 15.31 -30.21 -33.94
C LEU A 349 15.89 -31.60 -33.62
N ASP A 350 16.94 -32.03 -34.32
CA ASP A 350 17.58 -33.35 -34.10
C ASP A 350 18.57 -33.34 -32.91
N ASP A 351 19.26 -32.22 -32.67
CA ASP A 351 20.32 -32.07 -31.67
C ASP A 351 19.89 -31.31 -30.40
N TYR A 352 18.84 -30.49 -30.48
CA TYR A 352 18.32 -29.71 -29.36
C TYR A 352 17.36 -30.56 -28.53
N THR A 353 17.93 -31.23 -27.54
CA THR A 353 17.20 -31.55 -26.31
C THR A 353 17.13 -30.26 -25.48
N SER A 354 15.99 -29.99 -24.87
CA SER A 354 15.71 -28.77 -24.08
C SER A 354 16.59 -28.72 -22.81
N ASP A 355 17.90 -28.64 -22.95
CA ASP A 355 18.91 -28.90 -21.90
C ASP A 355 19.37 -27.61 -21.22
N PHE A 356 18.44 -26.68 -20.95
CA PHE A 356 18.79 -25.51 -20.15
C PHE A 356 19.17 -25.96 -18.74
N ASN A 357 20.47 -25.97 -18.50
CA ASN A 357 21.09 -26.34 -17.24
C ASN A 357 21.73 -25.10 -16.64
N ALA A 358 21.36 -24.77 -15.40
CA ALA A 358 21.88 -23.59 -14.73
C ALA A 358 21.81 -23.72 -13.21
N LYS A 359 22.79 -23.13 -12.53
CA LYS A 359 22.67 -22.79 -11.11
C LYS A 359 22.16 -21.38 -10.96
N VAL A 360 21.03 -21.21 -10.29
CA VAL A 360 20.44 -19.90 -10.02
C VAL A 360 20.52 -19.64 -8.52
N ILE A 361 21.42 -18.74 -8.13
CA ILE A 361 21.60 -18.32 -6.74
C ILE A 361 20.76 -17.07 -6.51
N LYS A 362 19.96 -17.09 -5.45
CA LYS A 362 19.06 -16.00 -5.05
C LYS A 362 19.55 -15.45 -3.72
N VAL A 363 19.76 -14.14 -3.66
CA VAL A 363 20.12 -13.41 -2.44
C VAL A 363 19.13 -12.28 -2.23
N ALA A 364 18.30 -12.39 -1.19
CA ALA A 364 17.33 -11.34 -0.85
C ALA A 364 17.98 -10.20 -0.04
N CYS A 365 17.71 -8.97 -0.41
CA CYS A 365 18.23 -7.72 0.13
C CYS A 365 17.47 -7.29 1.40
N PRO A 366 18.07 -6.46 2.28
CA PRO A 366 18.88 -5.27 1.99
C PRO A 366 20.41 -5.45 2.00
N VAL A 367 20.95 -6.22 1.04
CA VAL A 367 22.38 -6.55 0.99
C VAL A 367 23.07 -6.09 -0.29
N LEU A 368 24.33 -5.70 -0.14
CA LEU A 368 25.33 -5.61 -1.18
C LEU A 368 25.99 -6.98 -1.34
N VAL A 369 26.30 -7.34 -2.59
CA VAL A 369 26.88 -8.63 -2.93
C VAL A 369 28.14 -8.41 -3.75
N THR A 370 29.22 -9.07 -3.35
CA THR A 370 30.49 -9.13 -4.09
C THR A 370 30.80 -10.58 -4.42
N LEU A 371 31.08 -10.85 -5.69
CA LEU A 371 31.45 -12.16 -6.22
C LEU A 371 32.96 -12.24 -6.36
N SER A 372 33.57 -13.34 -5.94
CA SER A 372 35.01 -13.56 -6.10
C SER A 372 35.34 -14.99 -6.52
N ASP A 373 36.50 -15.14 -7.14
CA ASP A 373 37.07 -16.44 -7.46
C ASP A 373 37.81 -17.10 -6.28
N GLU A 374 38.41 -18.26 -6.53
CA GLU A 374 39.21 -19.03 -5.55
C GLU A 374 40.44 -18.27 -5.02
N ASN A 375 40.95 -17.30 -5.78
CA ASN A 375 42.07 -16.43 -5.39
C ASN A 375 41.60 -15.17 -4.64
N ASN A 376 40.29 -15.00 -4.50
CA ASN A 376 39.59 -13.80 -4.02
C ASN A 376 39.71 -12.59 -4.97
N ASP A 377 39.96 -12.82 -6.25
CA ASP A 377 39.86 -11.78 -7.27
C ASP A 377 38.38 -11.45 -7.50
N ILE A 378 38.05 -10.16 -7.57
CA ILE A 378 36.67 -9.68 -7.67
C ILE A 378 36.16 -9.92 -9.09
N LEU A 379 35.07 -10.69 -9.20
CA LEU A 379 34.36 -10.92 -10.45
C LEU A 379 33.22 -9.91 -10.66
N TYR A 380 32.62 -9.42 -9.57
CA TYR A 380 31.53 -8.43 -9.56
C TYR A 380 31.37 -7.83 -8.16
N GLY A 381 31.04 -6.53 -8.02
CA GLY A 381 30.74 -5.92 -6.72
C GLY A 381 31.54 -4.65 -6.39
N SER A 382 31.67 -4.33 -5.10
CA SER A 382 32.15 -3.03 -4.62
C SER A 382 33.56 -2.67 -5.12
N THR A 383 33.67 -1.45 -5.66
CA THR A 383 34.89 -0.93 -6.30
C THR A 383 35.89 -0.30 -5.34
N GLU A 384 35.65 -0.28 -4.03
CA GLU A 384 36.58 0.31 -3.05
C GLU A 384 37.96 -0.38 -2.99
N ARG A 385 38.12 -1.54 -3.66
CA ARG A 385 39.41 -2.23 -3.82
C ARG A 385 40.17 -1.90 -5.11
N PHE A 386 39.58 -1.16 -6.06
CA PHE A 386 40.29 -0.68 -7.25
C PHE A 386 40.84 0.73 -6.98
N LEU A 387 42.06 0.80 -6.44
CA LEU A 387 42.74 2.08 -6.13
C LEU A 387 43.36 2.77 -7.36
N ASN A 388 43.24 2.20 -8.56
CA ASN A 388 43.83 2.74 -9.77
C ASN A 388 42.74 3.13 -10.78
N GLU A 389 42.70 4.42 -11.13
CA GLU A 389 41.77 4.99 -12.12
C GLU A 389 41.95 4.42 -13.55
N GLU A 390 43.05 3.71 -13.82
CA GLU A 390 43.36 3.11 -15.13
C GLU A 390 42.67 1.75 -15.37
N ASP A 391 42.29 1.01 -14.31
CA ASP A 391 41.65 -0.31 -14.42
C ASP A 391 40.13 -0.24 -14.67
N LEU A 392 39.56 0.97 -14.66
CA LEU A 392 38.12 1.22 -14.82
C LEU A 392 37.63 1.15 -16.28
N ILE A 393 38.54 1.05 -17.26
CA ILE A 393 38.20 1.32 -18.68
C ILE A 393 38.44 0.14 -19.63
N GLY A 394 38.94 -1.01 -19.20
CA GLY A 394 39.12 -2.13 -20.11
C GLY A 394 39.16 -3.48 -19.41
N GLU A 395 38.41 -4.44 -19.96
CA GLU A 395 38.54 -5.90 -19.76
C GLU A 395 37.86 -6.57 -18.54
N HIS A 396 37.43 -5.86 -17.49
CA HIS A 396 36.84 -6.53 -16.30
C HIS A 396 35.31 -6.48 -16.15
N LEU A 397 34.55 -5.94 -17.11
CA LEU A 397 33.12 -5.63 -16.91
C LEU A 397 32.10 -6.55 -17.57
N GLU A 398 32.45 -7.44 -18.50
CA GLU A 398 31.44 -8.25 -19.20
C GLU A 398 31.90 -9.68 -19.44
N ARG A 399 31.63 -10.53 -18.44
CA ARG A 399 31.77 -11.97 -18.54
C ARG A 399 30.44 -12.57 -19.00
N GLU A 400 30.38 -13.09 -20.23
CA GLU A 400 29.19 -13.74 -20.83
C GLU A 400 28.74 -15.03 -20.12
N ASP A 401 29.51 -15.50 -19.14
CA ASP A 401 29.33 -16.79 -18.49
C ASP A 401 28.76 -16.69 -17.06
N ILE A 402 28.57 -15.48 -16.52
CA ILE A 402 27.82 -15.20 -15.28
C ILE A 402 26.80 -14.10 -15.55
N ASP A 403 25.50 -14.43 -15.53
CA ASP A 403 24.45 -13.43 -15.69
C ASP A 403 23.95 -12.97 -14.30
N ILE A 404 23.90 -11.67 -14.06
CA ILE A 404 23.41 -11.10 -12.80
C ILE A 404 22.19 -10.24 -13.08
N THR A 405 21.15 -10.42 -12.27
CA THR A 405 19.95 -9.62 -12.44
C THR A 405 19.17 -9.42 -11.14
N TYR A 406 18.32 -8.40 -11.10
CA TYR A 406 17.55 -8.05 -9.91
C TYR A 406 16.06 -8.16 -10.17
N LEU A 407 15.29 -8.56 -9.16
CA LEU A 407 13.84 -8.52 -9.16
C LEU A 407 13.34 -8.17 -7.75
N ASP A 408 12.55 -7.11 -7.65
CA ASP A 408 12.24 -6.48 -6.35
C ASP A 408 13.53 -6.20 -5.56
N ASP A 409 13.64 -6.76 -4.36
CA ASP A 409 14.78 -6.70 -3.48
C ASP A 409 15.58 -8.00 -3.52
N THR A 410 15.56 -8.78 -4.61
CA THR A 410 16.30 -10.04 -4.72
C THR A 410 17.27 -10.00 -5.89
N MET A 411 18.55 -10.27 -5.62
CA MET A 411 19.57 -10.53 -6.63
C MET A 411 19.50 -11.99 -7.07
N TYR A 412 19.62 -12.21 -8.38
CA TYR A 412 19.73 -13.50 -9.03
C TYR A 412 21.09 -13.56 -9.73
N ILE A 413 21.86 -14.59 -9.44
CA ILE A 413 23.13 -14.89 -10.11
C ILE A 413 22.92 -16.21 -10.83
N LEU A 414 23.01 -16.18 -12.15
CA LEU A 414 22.79 -17.33 -13.02
C LEU A 414 24.14 -17.82 -13.54
N LEU A 415 24.34 -19.12 -13.45
CA LEU A 415 25.50 -19.82 -13.97
C LEU A 415 24.99 -20.89 -14.95
N PRO A 416 24.72 -20.56 -16.23
CA PRO A 416 24.33 -21.54 -17.24
C PRO A 416 25.51 -22.45 -17.60
N TYR A 417 25.34 -23.76 -17.73
CA TYR A 417 26.45 -24.68 -18.02
C TYR A 417 25.99 -25.88 -18.86
N LYS A 418 26.85 -26.41 -19.73
CA LYS A 418 26.57 -27.66 -20.46
C LYS A 418 27.06 -28.90 -19.72
N ASN A 419 28.13 -28.76 -18.94
CA ASN A 419 28.72 -29.84 -18.13
C ASN A 419 29.49 -29.30 -16.91
N ASP A 420 29.84 -30.19 -15.98
CA ASP A 420 30.57 -29.84 -14.75
C ASP A 420 31.95 -29.22 -15.00
N GLN A 421 32.60 -29.50 -16.14
CA GLN A 421 33.90 -28.88 -16.46
C GLN A 421 33.71 -27.41 -16.83
N GLU A 422 32.68 -27.09 -17.62
CA GLU A 422 32.33 -25.71 -17.95
C GLU A 422 31.94 -24.92 -16.70
N LEU A 423 31.16 -25.51 -15.79
CA LEU A 423 30.81 -24.88 -14.53
C LEU A 423 32.06 -24.54 -13.69
N LYS A 424 33.06 -25.44 -13.64
CA LYS A 424 34.34 -25.18 -12.97
C LYS A 424 35.15 -24.07 -13.65
N GLN A 425 35.07 -23.95 -14.97
CA GLN A 425 35.78 -22.91 -15.73
C GLN A 425 35.26 -21.50 -15.46
N LYS A 426 34.03 -21.35 -14.96
CA LYS A 426 33.49 -20.05 -14.54
C LYS A 426 34.21 -19.47 -13.31
N LYS A 427 35.00 -20.26 -12.56
CA LYS A 427 35.83 -19.81 -11.43
C LYS A 427 35.11 -19.06 -10.30
N LEU A 428 33.77 -19.02 -10.26
CA LEU A 428 33.07 -18.38 -9.15
C LEU A 428 33.13 -19.28 -7.91
N ASP A 429 33.72 -18.80 -6.83
CA ASP A 429 33.94 -19.58 -5.59
C ASP A 429 33.15 -19.03 -4.40
N LYS A 430 33.12 -17.70 -4.23
CA LYS A 430 32.52 -17.07 -3.05
C LYS A 430 31.62 -15.89 -3.39
N ILE A 431 30.61 -15.73 -2.54
CA ILE A 431 29.74 -14.56 -2.47
C ILE A 431 29.91 -13.93 -1.09
N GLN A 432 30.40 -12.70 -1.06
CA GLN A 432 30.43 -11.86 0.13
C GLN A 432 29.17 -10.99 0.17
N ILE A 433 28.52 -10.93 1.33
CA ILE A 433 27.21 -10.32 1.54
C ILE A 433 27.31 -9.34 2.72
N GLU A 434 26.94 -8.09 2.48
CA GLU A 434 27.05 -6.98 3.43
C GLU A 434 25.74 -6.20 3.48
N ALA A 435 25.31 -5.73 4.65
CA ALA A 435 24.05 -4.99 4.79
C ALA A 435 24.22 -3.50 4.42
N TYR A 436 23.33 -2.96 3.59
CA TYR A 436 23.18 -1.50 3.46
C TYR A 436 22.03 -0.94 4.31
N ASP A 437 21.13 -1.81 4.78
CA ASP A 437 20.04 -1.51 5.71
C ASP A 437 19.77 -2.74 6.60
N GLU A 438 19.04 -2.59 7.69
CA GLU A 438 18.65 -3.72 8.54
C GLU A 438 17.48 -4.48 7.91
N GLY A 439 17.60 -5.80 7.77
CA GLY A 439 16.49 -6.59 7.25
C GLY A 439 16.72 -8.09 7.13
N ALA A 440 15.63 -8.79 6.83
CA ALA A 440 15.64 -10.22 6.59
C ALA A 440 16.35 -10.54 5.26
N THR A 441 17.36 -11.39 5.32
CA THR A 441 18.16 -11.88 4.20
C THR A 441 17.95 -13.37 4.07
N SER A 442 17.77 -13.83 2.83
CA SER A 442 17.64 -15.25 2.50
C SER A 442 18.55 -15.60 1.33
N ILE A 443 19.05 -16.84 1.35
CA ILE A 443 19.94 -17.37 0.30
C ILE A 443 19.38 -18.71 -0.15
N THR A 444 19.27 -18.89 -1.46
CA THR A 444 18.76 -20.13 -2.06
C THR A 444 19.49 -20.43 -3.36
N ILE A 445 19.75 -21.70 -3.63
CA ILE A 445 20.28 -22.17 -4.91
C ILE A 445 19.22 -23.05 -5.55
N GLU A 446 18.86 -22.76 -6.79
CA GLU A 446 17.99 -23.61 -7.62
C GLU A 446 18.82 -24.23 -8.74
N GLU A 447 18.79 -25.56 -8.83
CA GLU A 447 19.40 -26.33 -9.91
C GLU A 447 18.38 -26.56 -11.01
N TYR A 448 18.60 -25.90 -12.15
CA TYR A 448 17.84 -26.13 -13.37
C TYR A 448 18.50 -27.27 -14.14
N LYS A 449 17.71 -28.30 -14.45
CA LYS A 449 18.04 -29.31 -15.44
C LYS A 449 16.91 -29.44 -16.44
N ASP A 450 17.26 -29.39 -17.71
CA ASP A 450 16.32 -29.43 -18.83
C ASP A 450 15.19 -28.38 -18.70
N GLY A 451 15.56 -27.16 -18.30
CA GLY A 451 14.60 -26.06 -18.07
C GLY A 451 13.75 -26.17 -16.80
N LYS A 452 13.93 -27.21 -15.99
CA LYS A 452 13.13 -27.46 -14.79
C LYS A 452 13.99 -27.45 -13.53
N ILE A 453 13.46 -26.84 -12.47
CA ILE A 453 14.08 -26.92 -11.15
C ILE A 453 14.00 -28.38 -10.65
N THR A 454 15.14 -29.03 -10.50
CA THR A 454 15.25 -30.41 -10.02
C THR A 454 15.68 -30.48 -8.54
N GLU A 455 16.43 -29.48 -8.08
CA GLU A 455 16.94 -29.41 -6.73
C GLU A 455 16.93 -27.97 -6.21
N ILE A 456 16.62 -27.81 -4.93
CA ILE A 456 16.60 -26.54 -4.23
C ILE A 456 17.42 -26.69 -2.94
N ASN A 457 18.40 -25.81 -2.77
CA ASN A 457 19.24 -25.73 -1.57
C ASN A 457 18.98 -24.39 -0.88
N SER A 458 18.17 -24.41 0.17
CA SER A 458 17.73 -23.19 0.88
C SER A 458 18.37 -23.09 2.26
N PHE A 459 18.78 -21.88 2.65
CA PHE A 459 19.24 -21.60 3.99
C PHE A 459 18.12 -20.93 4.80
N ASP A 460 18.11 -21.17 6.11
CA ASP A 460 17.24 -20.42 7.02
C ASP A 460 17.59 -18.95 6.94
N SER A 461 16.57 -18.11 6.74
CA SER A 461 16.76 -16.67 6.67
C SER A 461 17.34 -16.14 7.98
N PHE A 462 17.96 -14.97 7.92
CA PHE A 462 18.52 -14.30 9.09
C PHE A 462 18.35 -12.79 8.96
N ILE A 463 18.39 -12.09 10.09
CA ILE A 463 18.43 -10.63 10.09
C ILE A 463 19.89 -10.21 9.93
N ILE A 464 20.17 -9.39 8.91
CA ILE A 464 21.47 -8.76 8.70
C ILE A 464 21.37 -7.27 9.02
N ASP A 465 22.45 -6.70 9.54
CA ASP A 465 22.61 -5.28 9.85
C ASP A 465 24.09 -4.90 9.64
N GLN A 466 24.46 -3.64 9.88
CA GLN A 466 25.82 -3.12 9.62
C GLN A 466 26.93 -3.81 10.44
N ASN A 467 26.60 -4.59 11.48
CA ASN A 467 27.55 -5.33 12.30
C ASN A 467 27.71 -6.80 11.87
N LYS A 468 26.91 -7.26 10.88
CA LYS A 468 26.91 -8.63 10.38
C LYS A 468 27.41 -8.67 8.94
N THR A 469 28.24 -9.66 8.65
CA THR A 469 28.62 -10.02 7.27
C THR A 469 28.34 -11.49 7.04
N ALA A 470 28.04 -11.86 5.80
CA ALA A 470 27.86 -13.26 5.44
C ALA A 470 28.74 -13.62 4.24
N GLU A 471 29.32 -14.81 4.29
CA GLU A 471 30.14 -15.38 3.23
C GLU A 471 29.51 -16.70 2.80
N PHE A 472 29.27 -16.85 1.52
CA PHE A 472 28.62 -18.01 0.94
C PHE A 472 29.52 -18.66 -0.11
N THR A 473 29.81 -19.95 0.06
CA THR A 473 30.69 -20.73 -0.84
C THR A 473 29.85 -21.50 -1.86
N ILE A 474 30.28 -21.50 -3.13
CA ILE A 474 29.58 -22.12 -4.27
C ILE A 474 30.37 -23.32 -4.82
N PRO A 475 30.19 -24.52 -4.23
CA PRO A 475 30.73 -25.75 -4.79
C PRO A 475 30.00 -26.22 -6.06
N VAL A 476 30.61 -27.19 -6.76
CA VAL A 476 30.00 -27.89 -7.90
C VAL A 476 28.79 -28.71 -7.49
N ASP A 477 28.81 -29.34 -6.31
CA ASP A 477 27.61 -29.93 -5.70
C ASP A 477 26.98 -28.91 -4.75
N SER A 478 25.80 -28.38 -5.11
CA SER A 478 25.13 -27.34 -4.33
C SER A 478 24.72 -27.76 -2.92
N SER A 479 24.62 -29.06 -2.64
CA SER A 479 24.36 -29.56 -1.29
C SER A 479 25.55 -29.40 -0.33
N GLU A 480 26.76 -29.20 -0.87
CA GLU A 480 27.98 -28.96 -0.10
C GLU A 480 28.20 -27.48 0.26
N SER A 481 27.32 -26.59 -0.23
CA SER A 481 27.42 -25.15 -0.02
C SER A 481 27.42 -24.79 1.47
N ARG A 482 28.09 -23.70 1.83
CA ARG A 482 28.19 -23.24 3.22
C ARG A 482 27.88 -21.75 3.30
N LEU A 483 27.14 -21.38 4.34
CA LEU A 483 26.89 -19.99 4.69
C LEU A 483 27.55 -19.72 6.03
N VAL A 484 28.50 -18.78 6.04
CA VAL A 484 29.24 -18.35 7.24
C VAL A 484 28.80 -16.93 7.57
N ILE A 485 28.08 -16.76 8.67
CA ILE A 485 27.62 -15.46 9.18
C ILE A 485 28.57 -15.04 10.30
N LYS A 486 29.16 -13.85 10.18
CA LYS A 486 30.09 -13.27 11.14
C LYS A 486 29.44 -12.06 11.78
N GLU A 487 29.36 -12.05 13.11
CA GLU A 487 28.91 -10.93 13.92
C GLU A 487 29.92 -10.74 15.06
N ASN A 488 30.67 -9.63 15.07
CA ASN A 488 31.77 -9.42 16.02
C ASN A 488 32.77 -10.61 16.03
N GLU A 489 33.00 -11.26 17.19
CA GLU A 489 33.86 -12.46 17.32
C GLU A 489 33.09 -13.78 17.12
N THR A 490 31.76 -13.73 16.95
CA THR A 490 30.92 -14.91 16.78
C THR A 490 30.79 -15.31 15.30
N VAL A 491 30.94 -16.61 15.04
CA VAL A 491 30.83 -17.20 13.70
C VAL A 491 29.75 -18.29 13.72
N ASP A 492 28.72 -18.13 12.91
CA ASP A 492 27.65 -19.11 12.68
C ASP A 492 27.85 -19.76 11.30
N ILE A 493 27.93 -21.09 11.25
CA ILE A 493 28.14 -21.84 10.00
C ILE A 493 26.91 -22.70 9.74
N ARG A 494 26.21 -22.40 8.65
CA ARG A 494 24.98 -23.09 8.25
C ARG A 494 25.20 -23.95 7.00
N LYS A 495 24.47 -25.05 6.93
CA LYS A 495 24.35 -25.93 5.75
C LYS A 495 22.96 -25.76 5.13
N PRO A 496 22.81 -26.00 3.81
CA PRO A 496 21.52 -25.87 3.16
C PRO A 496 20.58 -27.00 3.55
N LYS A 497 19.28 -26.69 3.56
CA LYS A 497 18.20 -27.68 3.51
C LYS A 497 18.05 -28.13 2.06
N ASN A 498 18.64 -29.28 1.75
CA ASN A 498 18.58 -29.88 0.42
C ASN A 498 17.21 -30.49 0.13
N VAL A 499 16.61 -30.09 -0.99
CA VAL A 499 15.32 -30.60 -1.45
C VAL A 499 15.42 -31.00 -2.91
N LYS A 500 15.23 -32.29 -3.17
CA LYS A 500 14.96 -32.78 -4.52
C LYS A 500 13.48 -32.63 -4.79
N LYS A 501 13.12 -31.97 -5.90
CA LYS A 501 11.71 -31.74 -6.24
C LYS A 501 11.08 -33.08 -6.59
N VAL A 502 10.17 -33.56 -5.74
CA VAL A 502 9.47 -34.83 -5.97
C VAL A 502 8.19 -34.54 -6.73
N ASN A 503 7.90 -35.31 -7.78
CA ASN A 503 6.55 -35.32 -8.39
C ASN A 503 5.61 -36.02 -7.41
N VAL A 504 4.98 -35.24 -6.53
CA VAL A 504 3.98 -35.74 -5.58
C VAL A 504 2.60 -35.32 -6.07
N ASP A 505 1.64 -36.24 -6.07
CA ASP A 505 0.26 -35.98 -6.51
C ASP A 505 -0.45 -34.94 -5.64
N GLU A 506 -0.07 -34.80 -4.37
CA GLU A 506 -0.63 -33.81 -3.45
C GLU A 506 0.47 -33.21 -2.55
N LEU A 507 0.65 -31.89 -2.65
CA LEU A 507 1.61 -31.12 -1.87
C LEU A 507 1.03 -30.81 -0.47
N LYS A 508 1.68 -31.28 0.59
CA LYS A 508 1.34 -30.91 1.97
C LYS A 508 2.08 -29.62 2.34
N LEU A 509 1.33 -28.59 2.69
CA LEU A 509 1.86 -27.29 3.14
C LEU A 509 2.21 -27.33 4.63
N PRO A 510 3.11 -26.47 5.11
CA PRO A 510 3.43 -26.39 6.54
C PRO A 510 2.21 -25.94 7.37
N GLU A 511 2.25 -26.19 8.68
CA GLU A 511 1.21 -25.70 9.60
C GLU A 511 1.82 -25.06 10.86
N THR A 512 1.61 -23.75 10.99
CA THR A 512 2.18 -22.97 12.11
C THR A 512 1.25 -22.85 13.30
N LYS A 513 1.79 -23.05 14.50
CA LYS A 513 1.09 -22.82 15.77
C LYS A 513 1.76 -21.68 16.51
N ILE A 514 1.02 -20.60 16.74
CA ILE A 514 1.49 -19.43 17.49
C ILE A 514 0.89 -19.38 18.90
N SER A 515 1.54 -18.63 19.79
CA SER A 515 0.98 -18.13 21.03
C SER A 515 0.91 -16.61 21.01
N ILE A 516 -0.17 -16.06 21.55
CA ILE A 516 -0.30 -14.64 21.86
C ILE A 516 -0.36 -14.57 23.38
N GLN A 517 0.62 -13.91 23.98
CA GLN A 517 0.77 -13.79 25.43
C GLN A 517 0.51 -12.34 25.83
N SER A 518 -0.31 -12.15 26.86
CA SER A 518 -0.58 -10.85 27.47
C SER A 518 -1.00 -11.07 28.91
N ASP A 519 -0.62 -10.12 29.78
CA ASP A 519 -1.05 -10.05 31.18
C ASP A 519 -2.57 -9.89 31.31
N LYS A 520 -3.20 -9.28 30.30
CA LYS A 520 -4.65 -9.05 30.23
C LYS A 520 -5.20 -9.60 28.91
N GLN A 521 -5.64 -10.85 28.91
CA GLN A 521 -6.21 -11.48 27.72
C GLN A 521 -7.52 -12.20 27.98
N ARG A 522 -8.43 -12.13 27.02
CA ARG A 522 -9.68 -12.88 27.00
C ARG A 522 -9.99 -13.37 25.59
N LYS A 523 -10.07 -14.69 25.43
CA LYS A 523 -10.50 -15.32 24.17
C LYS A 523 -12.03 -15.23 24.03
N ILE A 524 -12.50 -14.93 22.82
CA ILE A 524 -13.94 -14.89 22.50
C ILE A 524 -14.35 -16.24 21.94
N ASN A 525 -15.12 -17.02 22.70
CA ASN A 525 -15.46 -18.40 22.32
C ASN A 525 -16.33 -18.48 21.06
N ASP A 526 -17.22 -17.51 20.85
CA ASP A 526 -18.16 -17.49 19.72
C ASP A 526 -17.52 -17.02 18.40
N LYS A 527 -16.24 -16.62 18.43
CA LYS A 527 -15.50 -16.15 17.24
C LYS A 527 -14.12 -16.77 17.20
N MET A 528 -13.85 -17.56 16.16
CA MET A 528 -12.54 -18.18 15.95
C MET A 528 -11.44 -17.11 15.87
N TYR A 529 -10.30 -17.37 16.50
CA TYR A 529 -9.10 -16.50 16.50
C TYR A 529 -9.34 -15.03 16.91
N THR A 530 -10.36 -14.77 17.74
CA THR A 530 -10.66 -13.41 18.24
C THR A 530 -10.33 -13.28 19.72
N TYR A 531 -9.56 -12.26 20.05
CA TYR A 531 -9.07 -11.99 21.41
C TYR A 531 -9.29 -10.53 21.78
N VAL A 532 -9.64 -10.29 23.04
CA VAL A 532 -9.48 -8.99 23.69
C VAL A 532 -8.17 -9.04 24.45
N VAL A 533 -7.29 -8.07 24.22
CA VAL A 533 -5.95 -8.01 24.81
C VAL A 533 -5.69 -6.62 25.38
N GLY A 534 -4.87 -6.55 26.42
CA GLY A 534 -4.44 -5.30 27.07
C GLY A 534 -2.97 -5.39 27.47
N GLY A 535 -2.43 -4.31 28.04
CA GLY A 535 -1.06 -4.29 28.52
C GLY A 535 -0.03 -4.56 27.43
N GLU A 536 0.96 -5.41 27.74
CA GLU A 536 1.99 -5.83 26.80
C GLU A 536 1.56 -7.12 26.10
N VAL A 537 1.56 -7.10 24.76
CA VAL A 537 1.14 -8.24 23.94
C VAL A 537 2.36 -8.78 23.19
N LEU A 538 2.71 -10.03 23.45
CA LEU A 538 3.83 -10.74 22.86
C LEU A 538 3.32 -11.84 21.92
N LEU A 539 4.00 -12.01 20.79
CA LEU A 539 3.79 -13.08 19.83
C LEU A 539 4.99 -14.05 19.88
N SER A 540 4.70 -15.35 19.90
CA SER A 540 5.71 -16.39 19.74
C SER A 540 5.23 -17.50 18.81
N VAL A 541 6.16 -18.13 18.10
CA VAL A 541 5.90 -19.36 17.33
C VAL A 541 6.20 -20.56 18.23
N ASN A 542 5.17 -21.35 18.55
CA ASN A 542 5.31 -22.49 19.48
C ASN A 542 5.83 -23.73 18.78
N ASN A 543 5.31 -24.00 17.59
CA ASN A 543 5.63 -25.18 16.81
C ASN A 543 5.25 -24.94 15.35
N ILE A 544 5.98 -25.58 14.44
CA ILE A 544 5.67 -25.61 13.03
C ILE A 544 5.69 -27.07 12.59
N LEU A 545 4.56 -27.57 12.10
CA LEU A 545 4.51 -28.89 11.48
C LEU A 545 5.00 -28.76 10.04
N GLU A 546 6.06 -29.49 9.70
CA GLU A 546 6.58 -29.50 8.34
C GLU A 546 5.61 -30.21 7.39
N GLY A 547 5.58 -29.73 6.15
CA GLY A 547 4.80 -30.31 5.06
C GLY A 547 5.61 -31.33 4.26
N THR A 548 5.43 -31.33 2.95
CA THR A 548 6.27 -32.10 2.01
C THR A 548 7.72 -31.64 2.03
N TYR A 549 7.93 -30.34 2.21
CA TYR A 549 9.25 -29.70 2.25
C TYR A 549 9.50 -29.06 3.62
N PRO A 550 10.78 -29.00 4.07
CA PRO A 550 11.13 -28.41 5.35
C PRO A 550 10.80 -26.92 5.38
N VAL A 551 10.38 -26.45 6.55
CA VAL A 551 10.02 -25.03 6.75
C VAL A 551 11.28 -24.19 6.71
N THR A 552 11.23 -23.03 6.05
CA THR A 552 12.31 -22.04 6.06
C THR A 552 11.98 -20.87 6.97
N ASP A 553 10.82 -20.25 6.78
CA ASP A 553 10.50 -18.96 7.38
C ASP A 553 9.08 -18.91 7.93
N THR A 554 8.88 -18.07 8.95
CA THR A 554 7.56 -17.69 9.45
C THR A 554 7.42 -16.18 9.41
N TYR A 555 6.29 -15.71 8.89
CA TYR A 555 6.02 -14.30 8.69
C TYR A 555 4.79 -13.86 9.48
N TYR A 556 4.83 -12.64 10.01
CA TYR A 556 3.67 -11.99 10.60
C TYR A 556 3.50 -10.53 10.14
N SER A 557 2.26 -10.03 10.12
CA SER A 557 1.94 -8.62 9.88
C SER A 557 0.79 -8.14 10.76
N ILE A 558 0.74 -6.84 11.02
CA ILE A 558 -0.31 -6.18 11.81
C ILE A 558 -0.97 -5.09 10.95
N ASN A 559 -2.30 -5.03 10.93
CA ASN A 559 -3.11 -3.98 10.28
C ASN A 559 -2.70 -3.72 8.83
N ASP A 560 -2.54 -4.79 8.05
CA ASP A 560 -2.11 -4.77 6.63
C ASP A 560 -0.72 -4.15 6.39
N GLY A 561 0.11 -4.09 7.43
CA GLY A 561 1.51 -3.69 7.32
C GLY A 561 2.39 -4.73 6.60
N LYS A 562 3.66 -4.37 6.37
CA LYS A 562 4.67 -5.27 5.79
C LYS A 562 4.82 -6.55 6.64
N PHE A 563 4.98 -7.69 5.97
CA PHE A 563 5.32 -8.94 6.65
C PHE A 563 6.75 -8.90 7.21
N ASN A 564 6.88 -9.21 8.50
CA ASN A 564 8.14 -9.32 9.23
C ASN A 564 8.42 -10.79 9.53
N LEU A 565 9.70 -11.14 9.60
CA LEU A 565 10.16 -12.48 9.97
C LEU A 565 10.03 -12.67 11.50
N ILE A 566 9.67 -13.88 11.91
CA ILE A 566 9.69 -14.31 13.31
C ILE A 566 10.29 -15.71 13.38
N PHE A 567 11.29 -15.92 14.24
CA PHE A 567 11.91 -17.21 14.44
C PHE A 567 11.21 -18.01 15.54
N THR A 568 11.38 -19.33 15.50
CA THR A 568 10.92 -20.20 16.57
C THR A 568 11.62 -19.83 17.87
N ASN A 569 10.86 -19.74 18.97
CA ASN A 569 11.28 -19.25 20.29
C ASN A 569 11.48 -17.73 20.43
N ASP A 570 11.29 -16.93 19.38
CA ASP A 570 11.26 -15.48 19.52
C ASP A 570 10.04 -15.04 20.34
N LEU A 571 10.23 -13.96 21.11
CA LEU A 571 9.17 -13.21 21.77
C LEU A 571 9.11 -11.81 21.18
N VAL A 572 8.14 -11.60 20.29
CA VAL A 572 7.98 -10.34 19.56
C VAL A 572 6.91 -9.48 20.19
N LYS A 573 7.28 -8.26 20.62
CA LYS A 573 6.32 -7.28 21.14
C LYS A 573 5.49 -6.66 20.01
N LEU A 574 4.17 -6.88 20.05
CA LEU A 574 3.25 -6.35 19.05
C LEU A 574 2.90 -4.88 19.34
N LYS A 575 2.99 -4.03 18.31
CA LYS A 575 2.52 -2.64 18.36
C LYS A 575 1.08 -2.58 17.87
N LEU A 576 0.14 -2.47 18.80
CA LEU A 576 -1.30 -2.47 18.52
C LEU A 576 -1.92 -1.07 18.70
N ASN A 577 -2.86 -0.74 17.83
CA ASN A 577 -3.69 0.46 17.95
C ASN A 577 -4.85 0.20 18.92
N GLU A 578 -5.40 1.24 19.56
CA GLU A 578 -6.64 1.09 20.35
C GLU A 578 -7.76 0.55 19.45
N GLY A 579 -8.53 -0.42 19.95
CA GLY A 579 -9.61 -1.05 19.21
C GLY A 579 -9.16 -2.25 18.37
N LYS A 580 -9.77 -2.43 17.19
CA LYS A 580 -9.60 -3.63 16.36
C LYS A 580 -8.26 -3.61 15.63
N ASN A 581 -7.49 -4.69 15.78
CA ASN A 581 -6.28 -4.97 15.03
C ASN A 581 -6.39 -6.33 14.33
N VAL A 582 -5.68 -6.48 13.22
CA VAL A 582 -5.63 -7.74 12.45
C VAL A 582 -4.19 -8.22 12.41
N LEU A 583 -3.93 -9.39 12.99
CA LEU A 583 -2.64 -10.08 12.96
C LEU A 583 -2.73 -11.23 11.94
N ASN A 584 -1.88 -11.21 10.92
CA ASN A 584 -1.78 -12.27 9.93
C ASN A 584 -0.48 -13.04 10.15
N VAL A 585 -0.53 -14.38 10.11
CA VAL A 585 0.65 -15.24 10.25
C VAL A 585 0.61 -16.37 9.23
N PHE A 586 1.75 -16.70 8.63
CA PHE A 586 1.94 -17.90 7.80
C PHE A 586 3.43 -18.28 7.73
N SER A 587 3.71 -19.55 7.43
CA SER A 587 5.06 -20.03 7.13
C SER A 587 5.22 -20.46 5.68
N THR A 588 6.47 -20.43 5.24
CA THR A 588 6.90 -20.92 3.93
C THR A 588 7.86 -22.09 4.06
N ASP A 589 7.82 -23.00 3.09
CA ASP A 589 8.79 -24.08 2.97
C ASP A 589 9.99 -23.71 2.07
N SER A 590 10.98 -24.60 2.00
CA SER A 590 12.20 -24.41 1.23
C SER A 590 12.00 -24.34 -0.29
N ALA A 591 10.89 -24.87 -0.81
CA ALA A 591 10.48 -24.72 -2.19
C ALA A 591 9.68 -23.43 -2.44
N GLY A 592 9.43 -22.65 -1.39
CA GLY A 592 8.74 -21.36 -1.45
C GLY A 592 7.21 -21.46 -1.44
N ASN A 593 6.63 -22.62 -1.10
CA ASN A 593 5.19 -22.75 -0.91
C ASN A 593 4.79 -22.20 0.46
N ALA A 594 3.59 -21.64 0.55
CA ALA A 594 3.10 -20.98 1.77
C ALA A 594 1.80 -21.64 2.28
N GLU A 595 1.71 -21.87 3.59
CA GLU A 595 0.46 -22.31 4.22
C GLU A 595 -0.64 -21.24 4.11
N ALA A 596 -1.90 -21.59 4.33
CA ALA A 596 -3.00 -20.62 4.41
C ALA A 596 -2.75 -19.56 5.52
N THR A 597 -3.04 -18.29 5.22
CA THR A 597 -2.78 -17.21 6.18
C THR A 597 -3.75 -17.33 7.34
N LYS A 598 -3.21 -17.47 8.55
CA LYS A 598 -3.99 -17.49 9.79
C LYS A 598 -4.19 -16.04 10.25
N THR A 599 -5.45 -15.62 10.27
CA THR A 599 -5.84 -14.25 10.65
C THR A 599 -6.44 -14.23 12.04
N TYR A 600 -5.84 -13.44 12.92
CA TYR A 600 -6.24 -13.23 14.31
C TYR A 600 -6.79 -11.81 14.44
N THR A 601 -7.97 -11.67 15.06
CA THR A 601 -8.52 -10.35 15.38
C THR A 601 -8.23 -10.01 16.84
N LEU A 602 -7.45 -8.96 17.06
CA LEU A 602 -7.03 -8.51 18.39
C LEU A 602 -7.70 -7.17 18.71
N TYR A 603 -8.66 -7.17 19.62
CA TYR A 603 -9.21 -5.94 20.18
C TYR A 603 -8.31 -5.49 21.33
N TYR A 604 -7.43 -4.54 21.05
CA TYR A 604 -6.53 -3.99 22.05
C TYR A 604 -7.22 -2.86 22.82
N VAL A 605 -7.18 -2.94 24.15
CA VAL A 605 -7.81 -1.96 25.03
C VAL A 605 -6.78 -1.46 26.03
N LYS A 606 -6.36 -0.19 25.89
CA LYS A 606 -5.38 0.44 26.80
C LYS A 606 -5.98 0.66 28.19
N ASN A 607 -7.20 1.21 28.23
CA ASN A 607 -7.89 1.59 29.47
C ASN A 607 -9.28 0.98 29.50
N VAL A 608 -9.55 0.17 30.52
CA VAL A 608 -10.84 -0.51 30.67
C VAL A 608 -11.58 0.02 31.89
N ILE A 609 -11.84 1.33 31.86
CA ILE A 609 -12.60 2.00 32.91
C ILE A 609 -13.78 2.70 32.25
N PRO A 610 -15.02 2.36 32.62
CA PRO A 610 -16.17 3.17 32.25
C PRO A 610 -15.91 4.60 32.74
N LYS A 611 -16.10 5.60 31.88
CA LYS A 611 -15.84 6.99 32.25
C LYS A 611 -16.81 7.37 33.36
N ILE A 612 -16.32 7.66 34.56
CA ILE A 612 -17.18 8.06 35.68
C ILE A 612 -17.58 9.52 35.51
N VAL A 613 -18.87 9.79 35.43
CA VAL A 613 -19.44 11.11 35.18
C VAL A 613 -20.03 11.64 36.49
N MET A 614 -19.54 12.79 36.96
CA MET A 614 -20.14 13.50 38.09
C MET A 614 -20.57 14.90 37.65
N ARG A 615 -21.88 15.17 37.74
CA ARG A 615 -22.46 16.46 37.35
C ARG A 615 -22.98 17.19 38.58
N PHE A 616 -22.46 18.37 38.87
CA PHE A 616 -22.81 19.19 40.03
C PHE A 616 -23.67 20.37 39.61
N TYR A 617 -24.82 20.54 40.26
CA TYR A 617 -25.79 21.60 40.03
C TYR A 617 -25.99 22.41 41.31
N PRO A 618 -26.67 23.57 41.34
CA PRO A 618 -26.78 24.38 42.55
C PRO A 618 -27.53 23.72 43.73
N LYS A 619 -28.39 22.73 43.47
CA LYS A 619 -29.24 22.07 44.49
C LYS A 619 -28.95 20.58 44.70
N SER A 620 -28.24 19.96 43.77
CA SER A 620 -27.97 18.52 43.77
C SER A 620 -26.79 18.16 42.88
N TYR A 621 -26.32 16.93 42.94
CA TYR A 621 -25.40 16.36 41.96
C TYR A 621 -25.84 14.98 41.49
N LYS A 622 -25.35 14.60 40.32
CA LYS A 622 -25.66 13.35 39.63
C LYS A 622 -24.42 12.50 39.46
N LEU A 623 -24.52 11.21 39.74
CA LEU A 623 -23.46 10.22 39.54
C LEU A 623 -23.87 9.26 38.42
N GLU A 624 -23.07 9.20 37.37
CA GLU A 624 -23.30 8.38 36.18
C GLU A 624 -22.00 7.78 35.67
N TYR A 625 -22.10 6.97 34.62
CA TYR A 625 -20.95 6.50 33.88
C TYR A 625 -21.26 6.43 32.39
N GLU A 626 -20.25 6.66 31.57
CA GLU A 626 -20.32 6.48 30.13
C GLU A 626 -19.50 5.25 29.72
N GLN A 627 -20.11 4.41 28.90
CA GLN A 627 -19.44 3.24 28.37
C GLN A 627 -18.54 3.65 27.19
N ILE A 628 -17.24 3.40 27.33
CA ILE A 628 -16.24 3.55 26.25
C ILE A 628 -16.24 2.27 25.39
N ASN A 629 -15.84 2.38 24.11
CA ASN A 629 -15.71 1.26 23.17
C ASN A 629 -17.02 0.50 22.88
N GLN A 630 -18.16 1.19 22.82
CA GLN A 630 -19.48 0.57 22.60
C GLN A 630 -19.55 -0.29 21.32
N GLU A 631 -18.89 0.14 20.24
CA GLU A 631 -18.82 -0.63 18.99
C GLU A 631 -18.13 -1.98 19.19
N MET A 632 -17.03 -2.04 19.93
CA MET A 632 -16.35 -3.29 20.26
C MET A 632 -17.27 -4.25 21.04
N TYR A 633 -17.97 -3.76 22.08
CA TYR A 633 -18.88 -4.61 22.85
C TYR A 633 -20.03 -5.14 21.99
N LYS A 634 -20.58 -4.30 21.11
CA LYS A 634 -21.61 -4.69 20.15
C LYS A 634 -21.10 -5.74 19.17
N ASP A 635 -19.93 -5.50 18.58
CA ASP A 635 -19.30 -6.41 17.62
C ASP A 635 -18.99 -7.76 18.24
N LEU A 636 -18.48 -7.77 19.48
CA LEU A 636 -18.12 -8.97 20.21
C LEU A 636 -19.30 -9.64 20.91
N LYS A 637 -20.50 -9.02 20.89
CA LYS A 637 -21.69 -9.46 21.65
C LYS A 637 -21.39 -9.64 23.15
N LEU A 638 -20.53 -8.78 23.69
CA LEU A 638 -20.19 -8.77 25.11
C LEU A 638 -21.04 -7.72 25.84
N ASN A 639 -21.40 -8.03 27.08
CA ASN A 639 -22.03 -7.03 27.94
C ASN A 639 -20.95 -6.04 28.42
N PRO A 640 -21.20 -4.72 28.29
CA PRO A 640 -20.31 -3.73 28.86
C PRO A 640 -20.27 -3.83 30.39
N PRO A 641 -19.16 -3.39 31.03
CA PRO A 641 -19.06 -3.24 32.47
C PRO A 641 -20.26 -2.45 33.03
N LYS A 642 -20.82 -2.94 34.13
CA LYS A 642 -21.79 -2.18 34.92
C LYS A 642 -21.08 -1.56 36.10
N VAL A 643 -21.31 -0.27 36.31
CA VAL A 643 -20.80 0.48 37.47
C VAL A 643 -21.90 0.57 38.53
N SER A 644 -21.54 0.30 39.78
CA SER A 644 -22.37 0.55 40.95
C SER A 644 -21.76 1.64 41.84
N PHE A 645 -22.60 2.55 42.30
CA PHE A 645 -22.23 3.63 43.21
C PHE A 645 -22.84 3.36 44.60
N SER A 646 -22.02 3.42 45.65
CA SER A 646 -22.46 3.43 47.04
C SER A 646 -22.05 4.74 47.69
N VAL A 647 -22.99 5.48 48.27
CA VAL A 647 -22.75 6.79 48.88
C VAL A 647 -23.15 6.76 50.34
N GLU A 648 -22.27 7.24 51.22
CA GLU A 648 -22.52 7.33 52.66
C GLU A 648 -22.09 8.71 53.19
N PRO A 649 -22.90 9.40 54.02
CA PRO A 649 -24.26 9.02 54.49
C PRO A 649 -25.33 9.07 53.38
N LYS A 650 -26.52 8.47 53.60
CA LYS A 650 -27.61 8.38 52.61
C LYS A 650 -28.60 9.56 52.59
N ASP A 651 -28.41 10.57 53.44
CA ASP A 651 -29.34 11.70 53.56
C ASP A 651 -29.53 12.47 52.25
N GLY A 652 -30.76 12.73 51.82
CA GLY A 652 -31.02 13.49 50.57
C GLY A 652 -30.83 12.69 49.28
N MET A 653 -30.69 11.36 49.35
CA MET A 653 -30.72 10.46 48.19
C MET A 653 -32.14 10.09 47.78
N THR A 654 -32.34 9.83 46.49
CA THR A 654 -33.56 9.22 45.93
C THR A 654 -33.36 7.72 45.73
N GLU A 655 -34.44 6.92 45.65
CA GLU A 655 -34.37 5.45 45.54
C GLU A 655 -33.57 4.94 44.33
N SER A 656 -33.34 5.76 43.30
CA SER A 656 -32.59 5.39 42.08
C SER A 656 -31.08 5.67 42.12
N LEU A 657 -30.49 6.10 43.25
CA LEU A 657 -29.04 6.33 43.47
C LEU A 657 -28.33 7.30 42.50
N GLN A 658 -29.03 7.87 41.51
CA GLN A 658 -28.42 8.72 40.50
C GLN A 658 -28.40 10.20 40.87
N MET A 659 -29.26 10.67 41.78
CA MET A 659 -29.35 12.08 42.20
C MET A 659 -29.24 12.23 43.71
N VAL A 660 -28.37 13.15 44.15
CA VAL A 660 -28.11 13.46 45.56
C VAL A 660 -28.34 14.94 45.83
N SER A 661 -29.25 15.25 46.76
CA SER A 661 -29.49 16.63 47.22
C SER A 661 -28.48 17.02 48.30
N TYR A 662 -27.97 18.24 48.26
CA TYR A 662 -27.00 18.70 49.26
C TYR A 662 -27.58 18.77 50.67
N ARG A 663 -26.75 18.41 51.64
CA ARG A 663 -26.96 18.51 53.10
C ARG A 663 -25.80 19.21 53.81
N GLU A 664 -24.84 19.76 53.07
CA GLU A 664 -23.64 20.43 53.59
C GLU A 664 -22.75 19.50 54.43
N ILE A 665 -22.72 18.21 54.06
CA ILE A 665 -21.93 17.17 54.72
C ILE A 665 -20.79 16.67 53.81
N GLU A 666 -19.82 15.98 54.39
CA GLU A 666 -18.86 15.20 53.61
C GLU A 666 -19.43 13.81 53.30
N ARG A 667 -19.24 13.33 52.06
CA ARG A 667 -19.68 12.00 51.64
C ARG A 667 -18.55 11.17 51.08
N ASN A 668 -18.56 9.90 51.41
CA ASN A 668 -17.72 8.89 50.79
C ASN A 668 -18.52 8.18 49.70
N ILE A 669 -17.93 8.08 48.52
CA ILE A 669 -18.48 7.43 47.34
C ILE A 669 -17.57 6.27 46.99
N LYS A 670 -18.12 5.06 47.09
CA LYS A 670 -17.48 3.84 46.61
C LYS A 670 -18.03 3.50 45.22
N ILE A 671 -17.16 3.42 44.25
CA ILE A 671 -17.49 3.11 42.85
C ILE A 671 -16.91 1.73 42.55
N GLU A 672 -17.77 0.77 42.22
CA GLU A 672 -17.36 -0.61 41.96
C GLU A 672 -17.76 -1.02 40.54
N TYR A 673 -16.84 -1.65 39.81
CA TYR A 673 -17.12 -2.24 38.50
C TYR A 673 -16.18 -3.42 38.22
N ALA A 674 -16.59 -4.31 37.33
CA ALA A 674 -15.73 -5.36 36.79
C ALA A 674 -15.30 -4.96 35.38
N ASN A 675 -13.99 -4.92 35.13
CA ASN A 675 -13.47 -4.58 33.81
C ASN A 675 -13.74 -5.71 32.78
N ILE A 676 -13.34 -5.54 31.52
CA ILE A 676 -13.56 -6.54 30.44
C ILE A 676 -12.84 -7.87 30.67
N PHE A 677 -11.79 -7.86 31.50
CA PHE A 677 -11.00 -9.01 31.92
C PHE A 677 -11.53 -9.66 33.21
N ASN A 678 -12.66 -9.16 33.74
CA ASN A 678 -13.32 -9.57 34.98
C ASN A 678 -12.56 -9.23 36.28
N ASP A 679 -11.57 -8.33 36.24
CA ASP A 679 -10.97 -7.82 37.47
C ASP A 679 -11.95 -6.86 38.14
N LYS A 680 -12.14 -7.02 39.46
CA LYS A 680 -12.96 -6.12 40.26
C LYS A 680 -12.14 -4.90 40.65
N GLU A 681 -12.63 -3.72 40.29
CA GLU A 681 -12.03 -2.44 40.64
C GLU A 681 -12.92 -1.72 41.65
N ILE A 682 -12.29 -1.09 42.63
CA ILE A 682 -12.95 -0.28 43.66
C ILE A 682 -12.25 1.07 43.70
N LEU A 683 -12.99 2.13 43.35
CA LEU A 683 -12.52 3.50 43.50
C LEU A 683 -13.22 4.14 44.70
N GLU A 684 -12.44 4.79 45.55
CA GLU A 684 -12.93 5.56 46.68
C GLU A 684 -12.76 7.05 46.38
N SER A 685 -13.89 7.77 46.36
CA SER A 685 -13.96 9.21 46.14
C SER A 685 -14.64 9.87 47.33
N LYS A 686 -14.25 11.10 47.65
CA LYS A 686 -14.88 11.91 48.68
C LYS A 686 -15.42 13.20 48.09
N ILE A 687 -16.64 13.59 48.49
CA ILE A 687 -17.25 14.87 48.11
C ILE A 687 -17.50 15.68 49.37
N ASP A 688 -16.80 16.80 49.50
CA ASP A 688 -17.10 17.85 50.46
C ASP A 688 -18.17 18.77 49.86
N GLU A 689 -19.43 18.57 50.25
CA GLU A 689 -20.56 19.33 49.70
C GLU A 689 -20.47 20.83 50.01
N LYS A 690 -19.88 21.20 51.15
CA LYS A 690 -19.76 22.60 51.55
C LYS A 690 -18.76 23.34 50.66
N LEU A 691 -17.62 22.70 50.36
CA LEU A 691 -16.68 23.21 49.38
C LEU A 691 -17.29 23.24 47.97
N MET A 692 -18.01 22.19 47.58
CA MET A 692 -18.67 22.16 46.27
C MET A 692 -19.70 23.28 46.12
N LEU A 693 -20.49 23.56 47.17
CA LEU A 693 -21.43 24.69 47.18
C LEU A 693 -20.70 26.05 47.12
N SER A 694 -19.49 26.18 47.69
CA SER A 694 -18.65 27.37 47.50
C SER A 694 -18.23 27.54 46.03
N ILE A 695 -17.86 26.44 45.37
CA ILE A 695 -17.54 26.39 43.93
C ILE A 695 -18.79 26.60 43.06
N LEU A 696 -19.99 26.20 43.46
CA LEU A 696 -21.23 26.51 42.74
C LEU A 696 -21.67 27.97 42.97
N GLY A 697 -21.28 28.55 44.11
CA GLY A 697 -21.50 29.95 44.46
C GLY A 697 -20.40 30.91 43.99
N ALA A 698 -20.50 32.18 44.38
CA ALA A 698 -19.52 33.21 44.00
C ALA A 698 -18.22 33.20 44.84
N GLN A 699 -18.09 32.30 45.82
CA GLN A 699 -17.01 32.33 46.81
C GLN A 699 -15.84 31.37 46.51
N GLY A 700 -16.04 30.42 45.59
CA GLY A 700 -15.05 29.41 45.24
C GLY A 700 -13.67 29.94 44.85
N THR A 701 -12.64 29.20 45.26
CA THR A 701 -11.23 29.47 44.96
C THR A 701 -10.56 28.33 44.21
N GLU A 702 -9.36 28.58 43.69
CA GLU A 702 -8.50 27.55 43.08
C GLU A 702 -8.11 26.45 44.08
N GLU A 703 -7.83 26.81 45.33
CA GLU A 703 -7.55 25.84 46.40
C GLU A 703 -8.75 24.93 46.68
N ASP A 704 -9.97 25.49 46.70
CA ASP A 704 -11.20 24.73 46.92
C ASP A 704 -11.43 23.70 45.80
N LEU A 705 -11.28 24.11 44.52
CA LEU A 705 -11.50 23.21 43.38
C LEU A 705 -10.41 22.13 43.35
N ASN A 706 -9.14 22.49 43.56
CA ASN A 706 -8.05 21.53 43.62
C ASN A 706 -8.21 20.54 44.78
N LYS A 707 -8.71 20.98 45.94
CA LYS A 707 -9.04 20.09 47.07
C LYS A 707 -10.14 19.11 46.69
N ILE A 708 -11.24 19.59 46.08
CA ILE A 708 -12.34 18.73 45.61
C ILE A 708 -11.81 17.67 44.62
N LEU A 709 -11.01 18.08 43.63
CA LEU A 709 -10.46 17.14 42.65
C LEU A 709 -9.59 16.08 43.31
N LYS A 710 -8.75 16.49 44.26
CA LYS A 710 -7.92 15.57 45.04
C LYS A 710 -8.77 14.61 45.89
N ASP A 711 -9.82 15.12 46.53
CA ASP A 711 -10.74 14.33 47.37
C ASP A 711 -11.54 13.32 46.52
N ILE A 712 -11.88 13.66 45.26
CA ILE A 712 -12.49 12.73 44.29
C ILE A 712 -11.48 11.67 43.81
N GLY A 713 -10.18 11.94 43.89
CA GLY A 713 -9.11 11.06 43.41
C GLY A 713 -8.51 11.45 42.05
N ILE A 714 -8.82 12.66 41.56
CA ILE A 714 -8.26 13.21 40.32
C ILE A 714 -6.89 13.84 40.62
N ARG A 715 -5.87 13.46 39.83
CA ARG A 715 -4.51 14.02 39.87
C ARG A 715 -4.12 14.45 38.47
N GLU A 716 -3.11 15.33 38.37
CA GLU A 716 -2.58 15.69 37.04
C GLU A 716 -1.95 14.47 36.35
N PRO A 717 -2.08 14.35 35.01
CA PRO A 717 -2.67 15.34 34.09
C PRO A 717 -4.21 15.22 33.93
N PHE A 718 -4.89 16.36 33.79
CA PHE A 718 -6.30 16.45 33.36
C PHE A 718 -6.52 17.72 32.53
N ASP A 719 -7.52 17.71 31.65
CA ASP A 719 -7.93 18.89 30.89
C ASP A 719 -9.03 19.64 31.62
N VAL A 720 -8.96 20.98 31.64
CA VAL A 720 -10.02 21.84 32.18
C VAL A 720 -10.54 22.79 31.12
N ARG A 721 -11.85 23.04 31.13
CA ARG A 721 -12.53 24.04 30.31
C ARG A 721 -13.54 24.80 31.17
N ILE A 722 -13.40 26.11 31.23
CA ILE A 722 -14.33 26.99 31.96
C ILE A 722 -15.11 27.84 30.97
N THR A 723 -16.43 27.80 31.01
CA THR A 723 -17.31 28.70 30.25
C THR A 723 -17.73 29.83 31.18
N LYS A 724 -17.57 31.09 30.79
CA LYS A 724 -17.90 32.26 31.63
C LYS A 724 -19.25 32.87 31.25
N LYS A 725 -19.92 33.49 32.22
CA LYS A 725 -21.17 34.24 32.01
C LYS A 725 -20.89 35.55 31.26
N ASP A 726 -21.60 35.79 30.16
CA ASP A 726 -21.59 37.04 29.36
C ASP A 726 -20.20 37.52 28.86
N GLU A 727 -19.18 36.65 28.82
CA GLU A 727 -17.83 36.95 28.34
C GLU A 727 -17.37 35.94 27.28
N LYS A 728 -16.69 36.41 26.23
CA LYS A 728 -16.05 35.52 25.25
C LYS A 728 -14.79 34.84 25.82
N GLY A 729 -14.55 33.60 25.38
CA GLY A 729 -13.36 32.80 25.70
C GLY A 729 -13.60 31.73 26.78
N THR A 730 -12.99 30.57 26.58
CA THR A 730 -13.03 29.41 27.48
C THR A 730 -11.66 29.14 28.07
N PRO A 731 -11.33 29.71 29.26
CA PRO A 731 -10.06 29.44 29.94
C PRO A 731 -9.83 27.93 30.11
N LYS A 732 -8.57 27.52 29.91
CA LYS A 732 -8.09 26.15 30.09
C LYS A 732 -7.18 26.00 31.32
N THR A 733 -7.32 26.90 32.29
CA THR A 733 -6.54 26.88 33.54
C THR A 733 -7.46 27.12 34.72
N ILE A 734 -7.16 26.46 35.84
CA ILE A 734 -7.83 26.68 37.10
C ILE A 734 -7.25 27.95 37.73
N GLN A 735 -8.04 29.01 37.82
CA GLN A 735 -7.68 30.24 38.54
C GLN A 735 -8.92 30.80 39.22
N THR A 736 -8.77 31.31 40.44
CA THR A 736 -9.89 31.86 41.24
C THR A 736 -10.74 32.87 40.48
N LYS A 737 -10.14 33.74 39.65
CA LYS A 737 -10.88 34.73 38.84
C LYS A 737 -11.80 34.10 37.79
N TYR A 738 -11.45 32.93 37.25
CA TYR A 738 -12.25 32.24 36.24
C TYR A 738 -13.33 31.39 36.89
N ILE A 739 -13.01 30.71 38.00
CA ILE A 739 -13.96 29.94 38.80
C ILE A 739 -15.13 30.84 39.22
N ARG A 740 -14.85 31.99 39.83
CA ARG A 740 -15.89 32.90 40.33
C ARG A 740 -16.83 33.43 39.25
N LYS A 741 -16.40 33.48 37.99
CA LYS A 741 -17.19 33.92 36.83
C LYS A 741 -17.74 32.78 35.96
N ALA A 742 -17.50 31.53 36.36
CA ALA A 742 -17.91 30.38 35.58
C ALA A 742 -19.44 30.30 35.50
N LYS A 743 -19.95 30.04 34.30
CA LYS A 743 -21.26 29.46 34.06
C LYS A 743 -21.19 27.93 34.21
N GLU A 744 -20.09 27.35 33.71
CA GLU A 744 -19.85 25.92 33.66
C GLU A 744 -18.33 25.65 33.78
N ILE A 745 -17.97 24.59 34.49
CA ILE A 745 -16.60 24.08 34.59
C ILE A 745 -16.62 22.61 34.20
N ILE A 746 -15.83 22.23 33.19
CA ILE A 746 -15.66 20.85 32.73
C ILE A 746 -14.23 20.41 33.01
N ILE A 747 -14.06 19.25 33.61
CA ILE A 747 -12.77 18.62 33.87
C ILE A 747 -12.80 17.21 33.29
N ASN A 748 -11.86 16.92 32.40
CA ASN A 748 -11.71 15.65 31.72
C ASN A 748 -10.40 14.99 32.15
N HIS A 749 -10.51 13.94 32.95
CA HIS A 749 -9.41 13.11 33.45
C HIS A 749 -9.52 11.70 32.85
N GLU A 750 -8.46 10.89 32.82
CA GLU A 750 -8.48 9.52 32.27
C GLU A 750 -9.71 8.70 32.70
N ILE A 751 -10.03 8.74 34.00
CA ILE A 751 -11.14 7.99 34.62
C ILE A 751 -12.42 8.82 34.79
N PHE A 752 -12.30 10.12 35.08
CA PHE A 752 -13.40 10.95 35.55
C PHE A 752 -13.75 12.04 34.54
N PHE A 753 -15.04 12.33 34.40
CA PHE A 753 -15.59 13.51 33.76
C PHE A 753 -16.39 14.28 34.80
N ILE A 754 -15.92 15.47 35.16
CA ILE A 754 -16.58 16.33 36.14
C ILE A 754 -17.18 17.53 35.42
N GLU A 755 -18.44 17.80 35.65
CA GLU A 755 -19.13 18.98 35.14
C GLU A 755 -19.77 19.73 36.31
N ILE A 756 -19.55 21.03 36.39
CA ILE A 756 -20.09 21.90 37.44
C ILE A 756 -20.88 23.01 36.75
N VAL A 757 -22.20 23.03 36.93
CA VAL A 757 -23.13 23.96 36.27
C VAL A 757 -23.73 24.92 37.28
N ARG A 758 -23.60 26.25 37.07
CA ARG A 758 -24.01 27.28 38.03
C ARG A 758 -25.32 27.99 37.71
N ASP A 759 -25.63 28.22 36.43
CA ASP A 759 -26.85 28.91 35.99
C ASP A 759 -27.78 27.93 35.30
N SER A 760 -28.83 27.53 36.00
CA SER A 760 -29.83 26.60 35.52
C SER A 760 -31.16 27.34 35.31
N SER A 761 -31.62 27.42 34.05
CA SER A 761 -32.81 28.21 33.69
C SER A 761 -34.08 27.45 34.07
N HIS A 762 -34.77 27.93 35.10
CA HIS A 762 -36.04 27.34 35.53
C HIS A 762 -37.09 27.55 34.42
N ALA A 763 -37.78 26.49 34.01
CA ALA A 763 -38.84 26.50 33.02
C ALA A 763 -40.17 26.06 33.64
N VAL A 764 -41.25 26.80 33.41
CA VAL A 764 -42.60 26.43 33.88
C VAL A 764 -43.29 25.53 32.85
N SER A 765 -43.76 24.35 33.27
CA SER A 765 -44.49 23.38 32.46
C SER A 765 -45.92 23.19 32.99
N PHE A 766 -46.91 23.72 32.27
CA PHE A 766 -48.31 23.61 32.66
C PHE A 766 -48.84 22.19 32.45
N GLN A 767 -49.65 21.71 33.39
CA GLN A 767 -50.29 20.38 33.34
C GLN A 767 -51.73 20.43 32.86
N ASN A 768 -52.41 21.58 32.95
CA ASN A 768 -53.83 21.72 32.61
C ASN A 768 -54.19 23.11 32.06
N LEU A 769 -53.30 23.75 31.29
CA LEU A 769 -53.56 25.09 30.77
C LEU A 769 -54.68 25.06 29.71
N SER A 770 -55.83 25.68 30.02
CA SER A 770 -56.82 26.06 29.01
C SER A 770 -56.57 27.51 28.59
N GLU A 771 -56.32 27.73 27.30
CA GLU A 771 -56.17 29.09 26.77
C GLU A 771 -57.51 29.83 26.71
N ASP A 772 -58.64 29.13 26.77
CA ASP A 772 -59.97 29.72 26.72
C ASP A 772 -60.72 29.44 28.04
N ILE A 773 -60.99 30.50 28.81
CA ILE A 773 -61.67 30.43 30.11
C ILE A 773 -63.05 31.07 29.95
N LYS A 774 -64.09 30.25 29.93
CA LYS A 774 -65.48 30.71 29.83
C LYS A 774 -66.03 31.11 31.19
N ILE A 775 -66.30 32.40 31.38
CA ILE A 775 -66.60 32.95 32.71
C ILE A 775 -67.98 32.57 33.26
N ASP A 776 -68.89 32.08 32.41
CA ASP A 776 -70.24 31.71 32.78
C ASP A 776 -70.41 30.22 33.14
N GLU A 777 -69.41 29.40 32.83
CA GLU A 777 -69.46 27.95 33.07
C GLU A 777 -68.75 27.53 34.38
N ILE A 778 -67.83 28.35 34.90
CA ILE A 778 -67.01 28.01 36.09
C ILE A 778 -66.88 29.17 37.08
N ASN A 779 -66.97 28.86 38.37
CA ASN A 779 -66.79 29.85 39.45
C ASN A 779 -65.32 30.08 39.81
N GLN A 780 -64.46 29.09 39.60
CA GLN A 780 -63.04 29.12 39.87
C GLN A 780 -62.29 28.31 38.80
N HIS A 781 -61.13 28.80 38.39
CA HIS A 781 -60.21 28.08 37.50
C HIS A 781 -58.88 27.85 38.24
N VAL A 782 -58.31 26.64 38.13
CA VAL A 782 -57.04 26.29 38.77
C VAL A 782 -56.02 25.98 37.70
N PHE A 783 -54.98 26.82 37.58
CA PHE A 783 -53.82 26.50 36.77
C PHE A 783 -52.86 25.61 37.58
N LYS A 784 -52.51 24.47 37.01
CA LYS A 784 -51.55 23.51 37.55
C LYS A 784 -50.29 23.54 36.71
N PHE A 785 -49.14 23.66 37.35
CA PHE A 785 -47.86 23.58 36.66
C PHE A 785 -46.76 23.01 37.54
N LYS A 786 -45.72 22.54 36.87
CA LYS A 786 -44.44 22.12 37.45
C LYS A 786 -43.36 23.12 37.06
N VAL A 787 -42.35 23.27 37.90
CA VAL A 787 -41.14 24.03 37.57
C VAL A 787 -40.03 23.04 37.30
N LEU A 788 -39.43 23.12 36.13
CA LEU A 788 -38.39 22.23 35.65
C LEU A 788 -37.06 22.97 35.56
N ASP A 789 -35.98 22.25 35.74
CA ASP A 789 -34.63 22.71 35.50
C ASP A 789 -33.91 21.69 34.63
N GLU A 790 -33.71 22.04 33.36
CA GLU A 790 -33.20 21.12 32.32
C GLU A 790 -33.89 19.74 32.33
N ASN A 791 -35.22 19.74 32.56
CA ASN A 791 -36.12 18.58 32.69
C ASN A 791 -36.18 17.89 34.07
N VAL A 792 -35.51 18.41 35.08
CA VAL A 792 -35.63 17.94 36.48
C VAL A 792 -36.66 18.78 37.21
N GLU A 793 -37.63 18.14 37.87
CA GLU A 793 -38.66 18.84 38.63
C GLU A 793 -38.11 19.46 39.92
N ILE A 794 -38.34 20.76 40.11
CA ILE A 794 -37.99 21.51 41.31
C ILE A 794 -39.23 21.76 42.16
N LYS A 795 -39.17 21.26 43.39
CA LYS A 795 -40.21 21.43 44.43
C LYS A 795 -39.77 22.47 45.46
N ASN A 796 -40.72 23.04 46.22
CA ASN A 796 -40.51 24.00 47.32
C ASN A 796 -40.03 25.41 46.91
N LEU A 797 -40.45 25.91 45.75
CA LEU A 797 -40.29 27.31 45.39
C LEU A 797 -41.37 28.17 46.04
N THR A 798 -41.00 29.38 46.47
CA THR A 798 -41.98 30.38 46.89
C THR A 798 -42.48 31.11 45.64
N ILE A 799 -43.69 30.78 45.22
CA ILE A 799 -44.29 31.28 43.98
C ILE A 799 -45.26 32.42 44.27
N GLN A 800 -45.18 33.46 43.45
CA GLN A 800 -46.19 34.50 43.31
C GLN A 800 -46.74 34.48 41.89
N SER A 801 -48.05 34.61 41.76
CA SER A 801 -48.70 34.75 40.47
C SER A 801 -49.72 35.88 40.47
N GLU A 802 -49.88 36.52 39.32
CA GLU A 802 -50.83 37.59 39.09
C GLU A 802 -51.42 37.52 37.67
N ILE A 803 -52.60 38.10 37.50
CA ILE A 803 -53.18 38.36 36.18
C ILE A 803 -53.03 39.84 35.86
N ASN A 804 -52.42 40.11 34.70
CA ASN A 804 -52.31 41.44 34.14
C ASN A 804 -53.24 41.59 32.95
N MET A 805 -54.24 42.47 33.09
CA MET A 805 -55.16 42.86 32.05
C MET A 805 -54.75 44.21 31.47
N ILE A 806 -54.70 44.30 30.15
CA ILE A 806 -54.46 45.54 29.41
C ILE A 806 -55.68 45.81 28.54
N PHE A 807 -56.28 46.98 28.71
CA PHE A 807 -57.44 47.43 27.94
C PHE A 807 -57.00 48.27 26.75
N LYS A 808 -57.82 48.32 25.68
CA LYS A 808 -57.50 49.06 24.45
C LYS A 808 -57.38 50.58 24.68
N ASN A 809 -57.95 51.11 25.76
CA ASN A 809 -57.80 52.51 26.18
C ASN A 809 -56.45 52.78 26.89
N GLY A 810 -55.61 51.74 27.08
CA GLY A 810 -54.29 51.84 27.73
C GLY A 810 -54.32 51.58 29.24
N GLU A 811 -55.48 51.40 29.86
CA GLU A 811 -55.57 51.07 31.29
C GLU A 811 -55.05 49.66 31.56
N LYS A 812 -54.42 49.50 32.73
CA LYS A 812 -53.85 48.23 33.19
C LYS A 812 -54.42 47.87 34.55
N VAL A 813 -54.84 46.63 34.70
CA VAL A 813 -55.37 46.10 35.95
C VAL A 813 -54.61 44.83 36.30
N THR A 814 -54.04 44.82 37.50
CA THR A 814 -53.29 43.68 38.04
C THR A 814 -54.09 43.06 39.18
N ILE A 815 -54.31 41.75 39.11
CA ILE A 815 -55.02 40.98 40.14
C ILE A 815 -54.06 39.92 40.69
N PRO A 816 -53.65 39.99 41.98
CA PRO A 816 -52.85 38.94 42.59
C PRO A 816 -53.67 37.65 42.74
N LEU A 817 -53.03 36.50 42.50
CA LEU A 817 -53.66 35.19 42.62
C LEU A 817 -53.16 34.42 43.83
N VAL A 818 -53.99 33.53 44.34
CA VAL A 818 -53.64 32.64 45.45
C VAL A 818 -52.86 31.45 44.91
N ASN A 819 -51.66 31.24 45.45
CA ASN A 819 -50.75 30.17 45.05
C ASN A 819 -50.61 29.19 46.21
N HIS A 820 -50.64 27.89 45.93
CA HIS A 820 -50.25 26.86 46.89
C HIS A 820 -49.67 25.66 46.14
N PHE A 821 -48.87 24.86 46.83
CA PHE A 821 -48.40 23.59 46.29
C PHE A 821 -49.30 22.46 46.82
N ASP A 822 -49.93 21.69 45.92
CA ASP A 822 -50.77 20.56 46.28
C ASP A 822 -49.93 19.28 46.37
N THR A 823 -49.79 18.75 47.57
CA THR A 823 -48.99 17.54 47.84
C THR A 823 -49.64 16.25 47.33
N LYS A 824 -50.93 16.26 46.98
CA LYS A 824 -51.66 15.07 46.48
C LYS A 824 -51.47 14.85 44.99
N ASP A 825 -51.37 15.91 44.20
CA ASP A 825 -51.16 15.82 42.75
C ASP A 825 -49.79 16.31 42.27
N ASP A 826 -48.95 16.80 43.19
CA ASP A 826 -47.55 17.17 42.96
C ASP A 826 -47.40 18.34 41.95
N ASN A 827 -48.23 19.37 42.09
CA ASN A 827 -48.21 20.59 41.27
C ASN A 827 -48.34 21.86 42.10
N TYR A 828 -47.84 22.97 41.54
CA TYR A 828 -48.26 24.30 41.97
C TYR A 828 -49.64 24.60 41.41
N HIS A 829 -50.55 25.02 42.28
CA HIS A 829 -51.91 25.43 41.95
C HIS A 829 -52.03 26.94 42.10
N VAL A 830 -52.48 27.59 41.03
CA VAL A 830 -52.82 29.01 41.00
C VAL A 830 -54.30 29.14 40.81
N LEU A 831 -54.97 29.70 41.81
CA LEU A 831 -56.42 29.84 41.83
C LEU A 831 -56.84 31.19 41.26
N LEU A 832 -57.59 31.15 40.16
CA LEU A 832 -58.31 32.27 39.60
C LEU A 832 -59.77 32.23 40.05
N ASN A 833 -60.17 33.20 40.88
CA ASN A 833 -61.57 33.40 41.25
C ASN A 833 -62.29 34.25 40.18
N VAL A 834 -63.15 33.61 39.39
CA VAL A 834 -63.84 34.25 38.27
C VAL A 834 -64.78 35.37 38.75
N LYS A 835 -65.26 35.32 39.99
CA LYS A 835 -66.10 36.39 40.57
C LYS A 835 -65.36 37.71 40.74
N ASP A 836 -64.08 37.67 41.12
CA ASP A 836 -63.28 38.89 41.32
C ASP A 836 -62.91 39.52 39.97
N LEU A 837 -62.65 38.66 38.99
CA LEU A 837 -62.47 39.05 37.60
C LEU A 837 -63.73 39.68 36.99
N LYS A 838 -64.92 39.08 37.21
CA LYS A 838 -66.21 39.62 36.74
C LYS A 838 -66.50 41.03 37.27
N LYS A 839 -66.15 41.34 38.53
CA LYS A 839 -66.31 42.70 39.09
C LYS A 839 -65.50 43.75 38.32
N HIS A 840 -64.28 43.38 37.90
CA HIS A 840 -63.40 44.28 37.17
C HIS A 840 -63.79 44.39 35.70
N LEU A 841 -64.18 43.27 35.06
CA LEU A 841 -64.68 43.26 33.68
C LEU A 841 -66.02 44.00 33.53
N ASN A 842 -66.91 43.96 34.54
CA ASN A 842 -68.19 44.69 34.54
C ASN A 842 -68.04 46.23 34.60
N HIS A 843 -66.84 46.79 34.81
CA HIS A 843 -66.64 48.24 34.64
C HIS A 843 -66.37 48.63 33.17
N PHE A 844 -66.09 47.65 32.31
CA PHE A 844 -65.74 47.82 30.91
C PHE A 844 -66.81 47.16 30.01
N TRP A 845 -68.01 47.76 29.94
CA TRP A 845 -69.18 47.23 29.21
C TRP A 845 -69.04 47.31 27.67
N ASN A 846 -67.95 46.80 27.11
CA ASN A 846 -67.88 46.48 25.70
C ASN A 846 -67.06 45.20 25.50
N LYS A 847 -67.62 44.20 24.79
CA LYS A 847 -66.97 42.91 24.53
C LYS A 847 -65.60 43.04 23.85
N ASP A 848 -65.31 44.19 23.25
CA ASP A 848 -64.06 44.50 22.55
C ASP A 848 -63.06 45.36 23.35
N ALA A 849 -63.28 45.61 24.64
CA ALA A 849 -62.46 46.54 25.43
C ALA A 849 -61.10 45.97 25.89
N LEU A 850 -60.99 44.65 26.07
CA LEU A 850 -59.77 43.99 26.55
C LEU A 850 -58.81 43.73 25.38
N SER A 851 -57.56 44.19 25.51
CA SER A 851 -56.51 44.00 24.48
C SER A 851 -55.66 42.77 24.75
N LYS A 852 -55.33 42.51 26.03
CA LYS A 852 -54.44 41.42 26.43
C LYS A 852 -54.73 41.03 27.87
N ILE A 853 -54.61 39.74 28.17
CA ILE A 853 -54.58 39.25 29.54
C ILE A 853 -53.50 38.18 29.68
N ASP A 854 -52.60 38.40 30.63
CA ASP A 854 -51.45 37.53 30.88
C ASP A 854 -51.49 36.99 32.30
N LEU A 855 -51.27 35.69 32.46
CA LEU A 855 -50.88 35.08 33.73
C LEU A 855 -49.37 35.21 33.88
N ILE A 856 -48.92 35.90 34.92
CA ILE A 856 -47.51 36.04 35.27
C ILE A 856 -47.20 35.14 36.46
N ILE A 857 -46.12 34.37 36.36
CA ILE A 857 -45.63 33.47 37.41
C ILE A 857 -44.18 33.87 37.73
N GLU A 858 -43.92 34.13 39.00
CA GLU A 858 -42.63 34.59 39.51
C GLU A 858 -42.18 33.76 40.72
N GLU A 859 -40.86 33.63 40.87
CA GLU A 859 -40.22 33.09 42.06
C GLU A 859 -39.80 34.24 42.97
N ILE A 860 -40.18 34.17 44.26
CA ILE A 860 -39.68 35.12 45.27
C ILE A 860 -38.33 34.63 45.77
N VAL A 861 -37.25 35.32 45.38
CA VAL A 861 -35.88 35.03 45.81
C VAL A 861 -35.33 36.21 46.61
N LYS A 862 -35.19 36.06 47.93
CA LYS A 862 -34.60 37.08 48.83
C LYS A 862 -35.21 38.48 48.66
N GLY A 863 -36.54 38.56 48.52
CA GLY A 863 -37.27 39.82 48.37
C GLY A 863 -37.20 40.46 46.98
N LYS A 864 -36.67 39.77 45.96
CA LYS A 864 -36.77 40.15 44.55
C LYS A 864 -37.59 39.11 43.79
N ASN A 865 -38.45 39.59 42.90
CA ASN A 865 -39.24 38.73 42.04
C ASN A 865 -38.42 38.36 40.80
N LYS A 866 -38.25 37.06 40.57
CA LYS A 866 -37.65 36.51 39.36
C LYS A 866 -38.76 35.98 38.47
N LEU A 867 -38.92 36.59 37.29
CA LEU A 867 -39.89 36.15 36.30
C LEU A 867 -39.57 34.71 35.84
N LEU A 868 -40.53 33.80 36.02
CA LEU A 868 -40.41 32.42 35.53
C LEU A 868 -41.14 32.23 34.21
N ARG A 869 -42.36 32.79 34.09
CA ARG A 869 -43.16 32.70 32.86
C ARG A 869 -44.20 33.82 32.77
N VAL A 870 -44.45 34.27 31.53
CA VAL A 870 -45.62 35.06 31.15
C VAL A 870 -46.43 34.20 30.19
N GLN A 871 -47.68 33.92 30.53
CA GLN A 871 -48.56 33.07 29.74
C GLN A 871 -49.81 33.86 29.32
N PRO A 872 -49.99 34.14 28.01
CA PRO A 872 -51.23 34.71 27.51
C PRO A 872 -52.39 33.75 27.78
N ILE A 873 -53.52 34.29 28.23
CA ILE A 873 -54.79 33.57 28.38
C ILE A 873 -55.90 34.31 27.64
N THR A 874 -56.99 33.63 27.31
CA THR A 874 -58.19 34.22 26.70
C THR A 874 -59.38 33.97 27.62
N ILE A 875 -60.23 34.97 27.76
CA ILE A 875 -61.42 34.91 28.60
C ILE A 875 -62.63 35.22 27.73
N ARG A 876 -63.64 34.34 27.76
CA ARG A 876 -64.87 34.44 26.95
C ARG A 876 -66.12 34.55 27.81
#